data_AF-J7MCC0-F1
#
_entry.id   AF-J7MCC0-F1
#
_cell.length_a   1.000
_cell.length_b   1.000
_cell.length_c   1.000
_cell.angle_alpha   90.00
_cell.angle_beta   90.00
_cell.angle_gamma   90.00
#
_symmetry.space_group_name_H-M   'P 1'
#
loop_
_entity.id
_entity.type
_entity.pdbx_description
1 polymer ?
#
loop_
_entity_poly.entity_id
_entity_poly.type
_entity_poly.pdbx_seq_one_letter_code
_entity_poly.pdbx_strand_id
1 'polypeptide(L)'
;MSTNKKLLLRVLDGNHGQNYNIKESKQDIGGNNEFVKYIYTVDDSYVAMTVLYSDKLIAKETNVKIDEIILKNTKNISFDGQRYDRISVYYTKRNVALLVEFTKELSTEWFVRKDQVGVYWACENLNYEGKGGLENKLREIEFNIKGKISYLLDKNSSYSDYVEFSNENVLIDEFKKCIHKPRNEKFSSTLLLYKGALIESMKSDELEKITEIEEQAYESVTVYFGVKLKIENDFPPLIIKLTKSQNNFNQYYVNKTYNLKSYWDKIDDLSTIDGEKQLINQLKKAQFDLVQSVLILIDEQKTVQYDNGKFSQIIKENKINSVMGKKVSVKKSDNNKFNCLKSYNVEIYEHDISKSVVSYEYGSKKMFGLRFFFNCNNKCSDLELYINNETNDASREYLYYEKTKDTLFVFFYERDPRPLLFCYDNQVFRPCSLENYNKKWVKVQNLNNVTCESDISNNKLLKILLKVTYMMNPVRIDRGIKVDESDYYVTQPLNDPAKTQVKIKVSCSKMGSYKLYTHSPGNPSYVLGEVSHGINKLFKSYEEYHGELSQKHKNKFPQKVSTYYHENDDGRNCPLMIVLEYDRNIGSGITNNTSEYYKLTSKKWPMNWTKIQDNNIEGIENISYNDSESSALTKKLDEILKELDINYNKKSDFYIYSRDVTKYPGIPPSGNLNDDSSSGAVAGTITTLSLAGAGGGFLFYKYQAIVMSFIRSLFH
;
A
#
# COMPACT_ATOMS: atom_id res chain seq x y z
N MET A 1 27.18 15.05 -61.51
CA MET A 1 26.17 14.17 -60.87
C MET A 1 25.14 15.06 -60.20
N SER A 2 24.00 15.28 -60.87
CA SER A 2 22.86 15.96 -60.26
C SER A 2 22.24 15.01 -59.24
N THR A 3 22.36 15.32 -57.94
CA THR A 3 21.61 14.63 -56.90
C THR A 3 20.14 15.02 -57.08
N ASN A 4 19.39 14.18 -57.79
CA ASN A 4 17.93 14.24 -57.84
C ASN A 4 17.41 14.19 -56.39
N LYS A 5 17.15 15.36 -55.81
CA LYS A 5 16.45 15.48 -54.54
C LYS A 5 15.01 15.06 -54.81
N LYS A 6 14.74 13.77 -54.62
CA LYS A 6 13.37 13.24 -54.60
C LYS A 6 12.60 14.03 -53.54
N LEU A 7 11.61 14.81 -53.97
CA LEU A 7 10.74 15.53 -53.05
C LEU A 7 9.89 14.51 -52.32
N LEU A 8 9.75 14.68 -51.01
CA LEU A 8 9.03 13.74 -50.15
C LEU A 8 7.86 14.45 -49.48
N LEU A 9 6.73 13.75 -49.38
CA LEU A 9 5.55 14.18 -48.63
C LEU A 9 5.85 14.10 -47.14
N ARG A 10 5.68 15.22 -46.43
CA ARG A 10 5.73 15.25 -44.97
C ARG A 10 4.31 15.26 -44.41
N VAL A 11 3.99 14.38 -43.48
CA VAL A 11 2.69 14.47 -42.77
C VAL A 11 2.87 15.36 -41.55
N LEU A 12 2.00 16.38 -41.39
CA LEU A 12 2.00 17.28 -40.24
C LEU A 12 0.63 17.33 -39.57
N ASP A 13 0.65 17.65 -38.27
CA ASP A 13 -0.54 17.89 -37.47
C ASP A 13 -1.05 19.33 -37.68
N GLY A 14 -2.37 19.50 -37.76
CA GLY A 14 -3.01 20.83 -37.73
C GLY A 14 -4.17 21.03 -38.72
N ASN A 15 -4.96 22.07 -38.45
CA ASN A 15 -6.01 22.56 -39.34
C ASN A 15 -5.45 23.65 -40.26
N HIS A 16 -5.66 23.45 -41.57
CA HIS A 16 -5.58 24.44 -42.65
C HIS A 16 -4.24 25.16 -42.89
N GLY A 17 -3.51 24.64 -43.89
CA GLY A 17 -3.06 25.41 -45.04
C GLY A 17 -3.56 24.75 -46.33
N GLN A 18 -3.90 25.54 -47.37
CA GLN A 18 -4.02 24.96 -48.72
C GLN A 18 -2.64 24.47 -49.15
N ASN A 19 -2.53 23.18 -49.47
CA ASN A 19 -1.28 22.62 -49.98
C ASN A 19 -1.31 22.75 -51.48
N TYR A 20 -0.61 23.74 -52.02
CA TYR A 20 -0.60 24.01 -53.46
C TYR A 20 0.24 23.01 -54.27
N ASN A 21 0.90 22.04 -53.62
CA ASN A 21 1.93 21.18 -54.23
C ASN A 21 1.65 19.66 -54.08
N ILE A 22 0.41 19.26 -53.78
CA ILE A 22 0.02 17.84 -53.74
C ILE A 22 -0.77 17.51 -55.00
N LYS A 23 -0.28 16.53 -55.75
CA LYS A 23 -1.05 15.92 -56.82
C LYS A 23 -1.92 14.83 -56.24
N GLU A 24 -3.23 15.02 -56.34
CA GLU A 24 -4.22 14.00 -56.01
C GLU A 24 -4.68 13.29 -57.29
N SER A 25 -4.76 11.96 -57.24
CA SER A 25 -5.43 11.18 -58.30
C SER A 25 -6.41 10.18 -57.69
N LYS A 26 -7.47 9.88 -58.45
CA LYS A 26 -8.55 8.97 -58.06
C LYS A 26 -8.54 7.76 -58.98
N GLN A 27 -8.69 6.58 -58.40
CA GLN A 27 -8.80 5.31 -59.11
C GLN A 27 -9.94 4.47 -58.53
N ASP A 28 -10.85 4.00 -59.38
CA ASP A 28 -11.88 3.06 -58.95
C ASP A 28 -11.31 1.64 -58.84
N ILE A 29 -11.77 0.89 -57.84
CA ILE A 29 -11.32 -0.46 -57.52
C ILE A 29 -12.53 -1.40 -57.41
N GLY A 30 -12.39 -2.56 -58.03
CA GLY A 30 -13.31 -3.69 -57.96
C GLY A 30 -14.34 -3.75 -59.09
N GLY A 31 -14.94 -4.93 -59.25
CA GLY A 31 -16.02 -5.13 -60.22
C GLY A 31 -17.26 -4.34 -59.77
N ASN A 32 -17.58 -3.24 -60.46
CA ASN A 32 -18.60 -2.22 -60.15
C ASN A 32 -18.12 -0.97 -59.38
N ASN A 33 -16.81 -0.70 -59.33
CA ASN A 33 -16.24 0.50 -58.69
C ASN A 33 -16.64 0.61 -57.20
N GLU A 34 -16.75 -0.51 -56.51
CA GLU A 34 -17.20 -0.61 -55.10
C GLU A 34 -16.33 0.21 -54.15
N PHE A 35 -15.04 0.33 -54.48
CA PHE A 35 -14.08 1.10 -53.72
C PHE A 35 -13.43 2.18 -54.56
N VAL A 36 -12.92 3.21 -53.89
CA VAL A 36 -12.19 4.32 -54.48
C VAL A 36 -10.85 4.46 -53.79
N LYS A 37 -9.77 4.47 -54.56
CA LYS A 37 -8.41 4.79 -54.11
C LYS A 37 -8.09 6.24 -54.46
N TYR A 38 -7.74 7.03 -53.45
CA TYR A 38 -7.09 8.32 -53.64
C TYR A 38 -5.59 8.16 -53.45
N ILE A 39 -4.81 8.77 -54.33
CA ILE A 39 -3.35 8.72 -54.30
C ILE A 39 -2.83 10.14 -54.22
N TYR A 40 -2.01 10.40 -53.21
CA TYR A 40 -1.34 11.66 -52.98
C TYR A 40 0.15 11.48 -53.29
N THR A 41 0.67 12.29 -54.21
CA THR A 41 2.10 12.39 -54.55
C THR A 41 2.54 13.85 -54.52
N VAL A 42 3.85 14.09 -54.42
CA VAL A 42 4.39 15.44 -54.62
C VAL A 42 4.18 15.85 -56.09
N ASP A 43 3.83 17.12 -56.31
CA ASP A 43 3.88 17.72 -57.64
C ASP A 43 5.34 18.15 -57.95
N ASP A 44 5.96 17.45 -58.89
CA ASP A 44 7.36 17.68 -59.30
C ASP A 44 7.60 19.06 -59.92
N SER A 45 6.54 19.83 -60.22
CA SER A 45 6.66 21.21 -60.72
C SER A 45 7.11 22.24 -59.67
N TYR A 46 7.19 21.86 -58.38
CA TYR A 46 7.55 22.77 -57.29
C TYR A 46 8.79 22.29 -56.51
N VAL A 47 9.73 23.20 -56.23
CA VAL A 47 11.01 22.90 -55.55
C VAL A 47 10.89 22.91 -54.00
N ALA A 48 9.69 23.03 -53.45
CA ALA A 48 9.45 23.23 -52.02
C ALA A 48 9.01 21.95 -51.28
N MET A 49 9.26 21.91 -49.96
CA MET A 49 8.77 20.84 -49.10
C MET A 49 7.23 20.80 -49.13
N THR A 50 6.67 19.63 -49.45
CA THR A 50 5.22 19.43 -49.54
C THR A 50 4.73 18.74 -48.28
N VAL A 51 3.78 19.37 -47.59
CA VAL A 51 3.17 18.85 -46.36
C VAL A 51 1.78 18.33 -46.71
N LEU A 52 1.39 17.14 -46.25
CA LEU A 52 0.00 16.68 -46.22
C LEU A 52 -0.49 16.70 -44.78
N TYR A 53 -1.56 17.43 -44.50
CA TYR A 53 -2.15 17.46 -43.16
C TYR A 53 -3.02 16.21 -42.93
N SER A 54 -2.96 15.66 -41.72
CA SER A 54 -3.63 14.39 -41.36
C SER A 54 -5.15 14.46 -41.43
N ASP A 55 -5.74 15.62 -41.20
CA ASP A 55 -7.18 15.89 -41.37
C ASP A 55 -7.66 15.58 -42.80
N LYS A 56 -6.87 15.93 -43.82
CA LYS A 56 -7.19 15.70 -45.24
C LYS A 56 -7.06 14.24 -45.69
N LEU A 57 -6.40 13.39 -44.91
CA LEU A 57 -6.18 11.99 -45.32
C LEU A 57 -7.46 11.15 -45.24
N ILE A 58 -8.33 11.39 -44.26
CA ILE A 58 -9.51 10.53 -43.98
C ILE A 58 -10.84 11.32 -43.93
N ALA A 59 -10.82 12.65 -43.82
CA ALA A 59 -12.03 13.46 -43.60
C ALA A 59 -12.76 13.91 -44.89
N LYS A 60 -12.90 13.06 -45.92
CA LYS A 60 -13.68 13.45 -47.10
C LYS A 60 -15.20 13.56 -46.85
N GLU A 61 -15.75 12.82 -45.87
CA GLU A 61 -17.16 13.01 -45.42
C GLU A 61 -17.42 12.72 -43.93
N THR A 62 -16.48 12.15 -43.17
CA THR A 62 -16.68 11.94 -41.74
C THR A 62 -16.19 13.15 -40.96
N ASN A 63 -17.07 13.81 -40.19
CA ASN A 63 -16.69 14.78 -39.13
C ASN A 63 -15.78 14.17 -38.04
N VAL A 64 -15.47 12.87 -38.13
CA VAL A 64 -14.45 12.19 -37.36
C VAL A 64 -13.09 12.76 -37.75
N LYS A 65 -12.65 13.77 -37.00
CA LYS A 65 -11.24 14.19 -36.99
C LYS A 65 -10.44 12.97 -36.53
N ILE A 66 -9.47 12.51 -37.32
CA ILE A 66 -8.46 11.60 -36.79
C ILE A 66 -7.83 12.34 -35.62
N ASP A 67 -8.07 11.86 -34.41
CA ASP A 67 -7.31 12.34 -33.29
C ASP A 67 -5.86 11.90 -33.50
N GLU A 68 -4.95 12.88 -33.48
CA GLU A 68 -3.49 12.77 -33.63
C GLU A 68 -2.88 11.55 -32.92
N ILE A 69 -3.51 11.13 -31.80
CA ILE A 69 -3.14 10.00 -30.95
C ILE A 69 -3.24 8.63 -31.66
N ILE A 70 -4.13 8.48 -32.64
CA ILE A 70 -4.44 7.18 -33.27
C ILE A 70 -3.30 6.71 -34.17
N LEU A 71 -2.65 7.65 -34.86
CA LEU A 71 -1.51 7.35 -35.74
C LEU A 71 -0.17 7.35 -34.98
N LYS A 72 -0.01 8.15 -33.92
CA LYS A 72 1.27 8.23 -33.17
C LYS A 72 1.64 6.96 -32.39
N ASN A 73 0.67 6.15 -31.97
CA ASN A 73 0.91 5.06 -31.00
C ASN A 73 1.11 3.67 -31.60
N THR A 74 0.91 3.48 -32.91
CA THR A 74 1.23 2.22 -33.58
C THR A 74 2.75 2.15 -33.84
N LYS A 75 3.48 1.45 -32.96
CA LYS A 75 4.92 1.10 -33.07
C LYS A 75 5.94 2.26 -33.05
N ASN A 76 5.77 3.31 -32.23
CA ASN A 76 6.69 4.47 -32.19
C ASN A 76 6.86 5.17 -33.56
N ILE A 77 5.91 5.00 -34.49
CA ILE A 77 5.95 5.69 -35.77
C ILE A 77 5.37 7.08 -35.54
N SER A 78 6.24 8.02 -35.15
CA SER A 78 5.90 9.44 -35.26
C SER A 78 5.74 9.74 -36.75
N PHE A 79 4.51 9.86 -37.23
CA PHE A 79 4.22 10.35 -38.57
C PHE A 79 4.70 11.79 -38.77
N ASP A 80 4.75 12.57 -37.67
CA ASP A 80 5.29 13.92 -37.70
C ASP A 80 6.77 13.87 -38.08
N GLY A 81 7.08 14.51 -39.20
CA GLY A 81 8.44 14.58 -39.73
C GLY A 81 8.82 13.48 -40.72
N GLN A 82 8.01 12.43 -40.85
CA GLN A 82 8.32 11.35 -41.79
C GLN A 82 8.04 11.74 -43.23
N ARG A 83 8.83 11.13 -44.10
CA ARG A 83 8.93 11.46 -45.52
C ARG A 83 8.48 10.26 -46.35
N TYR A 84 7.43 10.45 -47.13
CA TYR A 84 6.83 9.41 -47.97
C TYR A 84 6.88 9.80 -49.45
N ASP A 85 7.00 8.80 -50.32
CA ASP A 85 6.93 9.01 -51.77
C ASP A 85 5.47 9.14 -52.23
N ARG A 86 4.59 8.37 -51.60
CA ARG A 86 3.19 8.26 -51.99
C ARG A 86 2.38 7.85 -50.78
N ILE A 87 1.20 8.45 -50.63
CA ILE A 87 0.20 8.02 -49.66
C ILE A 87 -1.06 7.65 -50.43
N SER A 88 -1.61 6.46 -50.18
CA SER A 88 -2.88 6.04 -50.79
C SER A 88 -3.93 5.78 -49.73
N VAL A 89 -5.16 6.21 -49.97
CA VAL A 89 -6.28 5.97 -49.06
C VAL A 89 -7.42 5.33 -49.82
N TYR A 90 -7.95 4.24 -49.26
CA TYR A 90 -8.99 3.43 -49.85
C TYR A 90 -10.31 3.65 -49.12
N TYR A 91 -11.35 3.95 -49.88
CA TYR A 91 -12.68 4.29 -49.39
C TYR A 91 -13.73 3.36 -49.99
N THR A 92 -14.82 3.15 -49.25
CA THR A 92 -16.08 2.67 -49.83
C THR A 92 -16.74 3.77 -50.69
N LYS A 93 -17.74 3.41 -51.50
CA LYS A 93 -18.61 4.41 -52.18
C LYS A 93 -19.31 5.38 -51.23
N ARG A 94 -19.45 5.03 -49.96
CA ARG A 94 -20.04 5.89 -48.90
C ARG A 94 -18.97 6.72 -48.19
N ASN A 95 -17.80 6.88 -48.81
CA ASN A 95 -16.66 7.64 -48.29
C ASN A 95 -16.20 7.20 -46.90
N VAL A 96 -16.34 5.90 -46.58
CA VAL A 96 -15.75 5.30 -45.38
C VAL A 96 -14.34 4.85 -45.73
N ALA A 97 -13.31 5.52 -45.19
CA ALA A 97 -11.94 5.06 -45.34
C ALA A 97 -11.76 3.70 -44.65
N LEU A 98 -11.09 2.76 -45.31
CA LEU A 98 -10.86 1.38 -44.83
C LEU A 98 -9.38 1.08 -44.62
N LEU A 99 -8.52 1.61 -45.50
CA LEU A 99 -7.10 1.31 -45.55
C LEU A 99 -6.31 2.56 -45.94
N VAL A 100 -5.16 2.76 -45.31
CA VAL A 100 -4.15 3.75 -45.70
C VAL A 100 -2.84 3.04 -45.99
N GLU A 101 -2.22 3.37 -47.12
CA GLU A 101 -0.90 2.92 -47.53
C GLU A 101 0.08 4.08 -47.49
N PHE A 102 1.16 3.94 -46.72
CA PHE A 102 2.30 4.83 -46.75
C PHE A 102 3.45 4.16 -47.48
N THR A 103 3.81 4.65 -48.66
CA THR A 103 4.92 4.11 -49.45
C THR A 103 6.16 4.98 -49.29
N LYS A 104 7.28 4.37 -48.93
CA LYS A 104 8.61 5.00 -48.86
C LYS A 104 9.64 4.10 -49.53
N GLU A 105 10.22 4.57 -50.62
CA GLU A 105 11.15 3.82 -51.46
C GLU A 105 10.56 2.47 -51.90
N LEU A 106 11.04 1.36 -51.33
CA LEU A 106 10.59 0.01 -51.60
C LEU A 106 9.73 -0.59 -50.48
N SER A 107 9.50 0.14 -49.38
CA SER A 107 8.64 -0.30 -48.29
C SER A 107 7.26 0.34 -48.38
N THR A 108 6.25 -0.42 -47.92
CA THR A 108 4.89 0.10 -47.73
C THR A 108 4.41 -0.31 -46.34
N GLU A 109 3.81 0.63 -45.64
CA GLU A 109 3.15 0.40 -44.36
C GLU A 109 1.64 0.53 -44.57
N TRP A 110 0.87 -0.43 -44.06
CA TRP A 110 -0.58 -0.45 -44.18
C TRP A 110 -1.22 -0.21 -42.83
N PHE A 111 -2.17 0.74 -42.80
CA PHE A 111 -2.99 1.04 -41.64
C PHE A 111 -4.42 0.68 -41.96
N VAL A 112 -4.93 -0.34 -41.27
CA VAL A 112 -6.24 -0.94 -41.50
C VAL A 112 -7.21 -0.45 -40.44
N ARG A 113 -8.36 0.06 -40.87
CA ARG A 113 -9.44 0.44 -39.95
C ARG A 113 -9.99 -0.77 -39.23
N LYS A 114 -10.29 -0.62 -37.94
CA LYS A 114 -10.75 -1.71 -37.07
C LYS A 114 -12.13 -1.50 -36.47
N ASP A 115 -12.74 -0.33 -36.66
CA ASP A 115 -14.08 -0.01 -36.18
C ASP A 115 -14.93 0.77 -37.17
N GLN A 116 -16.25 0.76 -36.95
CA GLN A 116 -17.19 1.47 -37.82
C GLN A 116 -17.07 2.98 -37.64
N VAL A 117 -16.64 3.46 -36.47
CA VAL A 117 -16.60 4.89 -36.13
C VAL A 117 -15.31 5.60 -36.55
N GLY A 118 -14.29 4.85 -37.01
CA GLY A 118 -13.05 5.41 -37.56
C GLY A 118 -12.05 5.87 -36.52
N VAL A 119 -12.20 5.42 -35.27
CA VAL A 119 -11.36 5.79 -34.14
C VAL A 119 -10.17 4.84 -34.02
N TYR A 120 -10.27 3.59 -34.50
CA TYR A 120 -9.18 2.62 -34.38
C TYR A 120 -8.60 2.19 -35.72
N TRP A 121 -7.27 2.30 -35.82
CA TRP A 121 -6.48 1.87 -36.97
C TRP A 121 -5.28 1.06 -36.48
N ALA A 122 -5.00 -0.07 -37.13
CA ALA A 122 -3.88 -0.93 -36.79
C ALA A 122 -2.89 -1.05 -37.95
N CYS A 123 -1.60 -1.00 -37.65
CA CYS A 123 -0.56 -1.31 -38.62
C CYS A 123 -0.53 -2.83 -38.88
N GLU A 124 -0.76 -3.24 -40.12
CA GLU A 124 -0.78 -4.64 -40.53
C GLU A 124 0.11 -4.88 -41.74
N ASN A 125 0.63 -6.09 -41.88
CA ASN A 125 1.24 -6.52 -43.13
C ASN A 125 0.14 -7.11 -44.01
N LEU A 126 -0.24 -6.38 -45.05
CA LEU A 126 -1.24 -6.86 -45.99
C LEU A 126 -0.54 -7.57 -47.15
N ASN A 127 -0.63 -8.90 -47.17
CA ASN A 127 -0.25 -9.69 -48.33
C ASN A 127 -1.47 -9.87 -49.23
N TYR A 128 -1.47 -9.21 -50.39
CA TYR A 128 -2.43 -9.47 -51.45
C TYR A 128 -1.72 -9.49 -52.81
N GLU A 129 -2.12 -10.42 -53.66
CA GLU A 129 -1.60 -10.54 -55.02
C GLU A 129 -2.60 -9.96 -56.03
N GLY A 130 -2.12 -8.99 -56.81
CA GLY A 130 -2.91 -8.37 -57.88
C GLY A 130 -4.12 -7.56 -57.41
N LYS A 131 -4.90 -7.07 -58.38
CA LYS A 131 -6.06 -6.20 -58.14
C LYS A 131 -7.22 -6.95 -57.44
N GLY A 132 -7.44 -8.21 -57.77
CA GLY A 132 -8.49 -9.03 -57.15
C GLY A 132 -8.23 -9.32 -55.67
N GLY A 133 -6.96 -9.54 -55.29
CA GLY A 133 -6.58 -9.72 -53.89
C GLY A 133 -6.87 -8.48 -53.03
N LEU A 134 -6.57 -7.29 -53.56
CA LEU A 134 -6.85 -6.02 -52.86
C LEU A 134 -8.34 -5.78 -52.66
N GLU A 135 -9.16 -5.99 -53.70
CA GLU A 135 -10.62 -5.87 -53.61
C GLU A 135 -11.20 -6.79 -52.52
N ASN A 136 -10.80 -8.06 -52.51
CA ASN A 136 -11.24 -9.00 -51.48
C ASN A 136 -10.85 -8.55 -50.08
N LYS A 137 -9.65 -7.97 -49.93
CA LYS A 137 -9.18 -7.51 -48.62
C LYS A 137 -9.92 -6.26 -48.15
N LEU A 138 -10.29 -5.35 -49.05
CA LEU A 138 -11.13 -4.20 -48.73
C LEU A 138 -12.53 -4.64 -48.28
N ARG A 139 -13.15 -5.62 -48.97
CA ARG A 139 -14.44 -6.21 -48.55
C ARG A 139 -14.35 -6.85 -47.17
N GLU A 140 -13.27 -7.57 -46.90
CA GLU A 140 -13.02 -8.19 -45.60
C GLU A 140 -12.90 -7.12 -44.50
N ILE A 141 -12.18 -6.02 -44.75
CA ILE A 141 -12.06 -4.91 -43.80
C ILE A 141 -13.44 -4.28 -43.55
N GLU A 142 -14.19 -3.94 -44.60
CA GLU A 142 -15.53 -3.36 -44.49
C GLU A 142 -16.49 -4.26 -43.68
N PHE A 143 -16.44 -5.57 -43.93
CA PHE A 143 -17.22 -6.55 -43.17
C PHE A 143 -16.80 -6.59 -41.69
N ASN A 144 -15.49 -6.63 -41.41
CA ASN A 144 -14.96 -6.78 -40.07
C ASN A 144 -15.18 -5.57 -39.16
N ILE A 145 -15.30 -4.36 -39.72
CA ILE A 145 -15.54 -3.14 -38.92
C ILE A 145 -17.02 -2.95 -38.58
N LYS A 146 -17.94 -3.61 -39.30
CA LYS A 146 -19.37 -3.41 -39.15
C LYS A 146 -19.85 -3.81 -37.75
N GLY A 147 -20.57 -2.92 -37.08
CA GLY A 147 -21.08 -3.14 -35.73
C GLY A 147 -20.02 -3.05 -34.63
N LYS A 148 -18.79 -2.62 -34.94
CA LYS A 148 -17.72 -2.38 -33.96
C LYS A 148 -17.60 -0.89 -33.62
N ILE A 149 -17.52 -0.57 -32.33
CA ILE A 149 -17.24 0.79 -31.83
C ILE A 149 -15.98 0.78 -30.97
N SER A 150 -15.14 1.82 -31.05
CA SER A 150 -14.00 1.96 -30.15
C SER A 150 -14.19 3.10 -29.15
N TYR A 151 -13.75 2.89 -27.91
CA TYR A 151 -13.70 3.93 -26.88
C TYR A 151 -12.25 4.28 -26.54
N LEU A 152 -11.93 5.58 -26.60
CA LEU A 152 -10.64 6.12 -26.17
C LEU A 152 -10.70 6.45 -24.66
N LEU A 153 -10.01 5.65 -23.85
CA LEU A 153 -10.02 5.74 -22.39
C LEU A 153 -9.22 6.92 -21.85
N ASP A 154 -8.25 7.43 -22.61
CA ASP A 154 -7.48 8.63 -22.31
C ASP A 154 -8.19 9.93 -22.73
N LYS A 155 -9.36 9.84 -23.39
CA LYS A 155 -10.09 11.03 -23.83
C LYS A 155 -11.10 11.50 -22.80
N ASN A 156 -10.86 12.71 -22.30
CA ASN A 156 -11.72 13.38 -21.33
C ASN A 156 -12.64 14.45 -21.96
N SER A 157 -12.83 14.40 -23.28
CA SER A 157 -13.68 15.26 -24.11
C SER A 157 -14.26 14.48 -25.30
N SER A 158 -15.16 15.08 -26.09
CA SER A 158 -15.75 14.45 -27.28
C SER A 158 -14.71 14.19 -28.37
N TYR A 159 -14.70 12.98 -28.94
CA TYR A 159 -13.77 12.56 -30.01
C TYR A 159 -14.45 11.88 -31.20
N SER A 160 -15.76 11.61 -31.13
CA SER A 160 -16.52 10.99 -32.23
C SER A 160 -17.99 11.38 -32.14
N ASP A 161 -18.62 11.66 -33.28
CA ASP A 161 -20.07 11.95 -33.34
C ASP A 161 -20.95 10.74 -33.01
N TYR A 162 -20.37 9.53 -33.05
CA TYR A 162 -21.02 8.27 -32.71
C TYR A 162 -20.96 7.95 -31.22
N VAL A 163 -20.06 8.61 -30.48
CA VAL A 163 -19.91 8.44 -29.03
C VAL A 163 -20.48 9.69 -28.35
N GLU A 164 -21.63 9.52 -27.70
CA GLU A 164 -22.12 10.51 -26.75
C GLU A 164 -21.16 10.56 -25.56
N PHE A 165 -20.73 11.78 -25.23
CA PHE A 165 -19.83 12.06 -24.14
C PHE A 165 -20.56 12.91 -23.10
N SER A 166 -20.60 12.44 -21.86
CA SER A 166 -21.03 13.24 -20.71
C SER A 166 -19.94 13.30 -19.66
N ASN A 167 -19.61 14.50 -19.22
CA ASN A 167 -18.71 14.74 -18.10
C ASN A 167 -19.55 15.16 -16.89
N GLU A 168 -19.55 14.34 -15.85
CA GLU A 168 -20.14 14.74 -14.58
C GLU A 168 -19.09 15.57 -13.82
N ASN A 169 -19.28 16.89 -13.79
CA ASN A 169 -18.42 17.81 -13.03
C ASN A 169 -18.53 17.62 -11.51
N VAL A 170 -19.35 16.68 -11.04
CA VAL A 170 -19.37 16.29 -9.63
C VAL A 170 -18.08 15.53 -9.38
N LEU A 171 -17.08 16.25 -8.88
CA LEU A 171 -15.87 15.67 -8.33
C LEU A 171 -16.28 14.73 -7.20
N ILE A 172 -16.39 13.44 -7.48
CA ILE A 172 -16.43 12.43 -6.42
C ILE A 172 -15.05 12.52 -5.80
N ASP A 173 -14.92 13.19 -4.66
CA ASP A 173 -13.68 13.24 -3.87
C ASP A 173 -12.41 13.60 -4.69
N GLU A 174 -12.47 14.66 -5.50
CA GLU A 174 -11.38 15.15 -6.36
C GLU A 174 -11.04 14.30 -7.60
N PHE A 175 -11.92 13.39 -8.03
CA PHE A 175 -11.79 12.62 -9.27
C PHE A 175 -12.75 13.12 -10.37
N LYS A 176 -12.32 13.07 -11.64
CA LYS A 176 -13.19 13.43 -12.80
C LYS A 176 -13.81 12.16 -13.39
N LYS A 177 -15.12 12.18 -13.64
CA LYS A 177 -15.88 11.04 -14.20
C LYS A 177 -16.39 11.38 -15.60
N CYS A 178 -15.95 10.60 -16.59
CA CYS A 178 -16.42 10.68 -17.97
C CYS A 178 -17.23 9.43 -18.32
N ILE A 179 -18.34 9.61 -19.03
CA ILE A 179 -19.17 8.50 -19.52
C ILE A 179 -19.23 8.58 -21.04
N HIS A 180 -18.94 7.46 -21.68
CA HIS A 180 -19.00 7.25 -23.12
C HIS A 180 -20.15 6.30 -23.42
N LYS A 181 -21.06 6.71 -24.32
CA LYS A 181 -22.22 5.93 -24.77
C LYS A 181 -22.34 5.94 -26.28
N PRO A 182 -22.85 4.89 -26.92
CA PRO A 182 -23.18 4.94 -28.34
C PRO A 182 -24.43 5.81 -28.54
N ARG A 183 -24.38 6.79 -29.46
CA ARG A 183 -25.43 7.80 -29.59
C ARG A 183 -26.74 7.25 -30.19
N ASN A 184 -26.68 6.54 -31.31
CA ASN A 184 -27.88 6.18 -32.08
C ASN A 184 -27.85 4.74 -32.67
N GLU A 185 -26.72 4.05 -32.60
CA GLU A 185 -26.53 2.74 -33.23
C GLU A 185 -26.31 1.65 -32.19
N LYS A 186 -26.94 0.48 -32.40
CA LYS A 186 -26.64 -0.72 -31.62
C LYS A 186 -25.37 -1.37 -32.17
N PHE A 187 -24.25 -1.13 -31.50
CA PHE A 187 -23.00 -1.83 -31.78
C PHE A 187 -23.05 -3.20 -31.10
N SER A 188 -22.61 -4.23 -31.82
CA SER A 188 -22.54 -5.61 -31.33
C SER A 188 -21.23 -5.89 -30.60
N SER A 189 -20.23 -5.03 -30.75
CA SER A 189 -18.85 -5.28 -30.38
C SER A 189 -18.12 -3.98 -30.07
N THR A 190 -17.27 -3.99 -29.03
CA THR A 190 -16.55 -2.82 -28.54
C THR A 190 -15.05 -3.07 -28.57
N LEU A 191 -14.26 -2.02 -28.82
CA LEU A 191 -12.80 -2.01 -28.70
C LEU A 191 -12.37 -0.97 -27.65
N LEU A 192 -11.66 -1.39 -26.61
CA LEU A 192 -11.21 -0.49 -25.53
C LEU A 192 -9.76 -0.08 -25.77
N LEU A 193 -9.54 1.22 -25.96
CA LEU A 193 -8.24 1.76 -26.34
C LEU A 193 -7.69 2.68 -25.26
N TYR A 194 -6.44 2.47 -24.86
CA TYR A 194 -5.69 3.41 -24.04
C TYR A 194 -4.45 3.84 -24.81
N LYS A 195 -4.31 5.16 -25.05
CA LYS A 195 -3.23 5.72 -25.88
C LYS A 195 -3.16 5.02 -27.25
N GLY A 196 -4.32 4.85 -27.90
CA GLY A 196 -4.43 4.27 -29.25
C GLY A 196 -4.12 2.77 -29.38
N ALA A 197 -3.84 2.06 -28.28
CA ALA A 197 -3.63 0.61 -28.28
C ALA A 197 -4.73 -0.11 -27.48
N LEU A 198 -5.03 -1.36 -27.85
CA LEU A 198 -5.90 -2.22 -27.06
C LEU A 198 -5.34 -2.38 -25.65
N ILE A 199 -6.23 -2.44 -24.65
CA ILE A 199 -5.79 -2.60 -23.27
C ILE A 199 -5.23 -4.00 -23.00
N GLU A 200 -4.20 -4.03 -22.16
CA GLU A 200 -3.44 -5.23 -21.82
C GLU A 200 -3.48 -5.46 -20.31
N SER A 201 -3.42 -6.73 -19.90
CA SER A 201 -3.26 -7.20 -18.53
C SER A 201 -1.87 -7.81 -18.35
N MET A 202 -1.39 -7.86 -17.12
CA MET A 202 -0.10 -8.47 -16.79
C MET A 202 -0.30 -9.94 -16.39
N LYS A 203 0.22 -10.87 -17.18
CA LYS A 203 0.19 -12.31 -16.89
C LYS A 203 1.61 -12.87 -16.95
N SER A 204 2.05 -13.50 -15.86
CA SER A 204 3.39 -14.11 -15.78
C SER A 204 4.55 -13.18 -16.19
N ASP A 205 4.44 -11.90 -15.84
CA ASP A 205 5.37 -10.82 -16.19
C ASP A 205 5.40 -10.39 -17.67
N GLU A 206 4.46 -10.87 -18.48
CA GLU A 206 4.21 -10.45 -19.86
C GLU A 206 2.88 -9.70 -19.99
N LEU A 207 2.80 -8.80 -20.98
CA LEU A 207 1.56 -8.09 -21.28
C LEU A 207 0.77 -8.85 -22.33
N GLU A 208 -0.48 -9.15 -22.00
CA GLU A 208 -1.44 -9.81 -22.87
C GLU A 208 -2.71 -8.98 -23.03
N LYS A 209 -3.26 -8.94 -24.24
CA LYS A 209 -4.56 -8.29 -24.51
C LYS A 209 -5.68 -8.91 -23.66
N ILE A 210 -6.58 -8.06 -23.17
CA ILE A 210 -7.72 -8.48 -22.34
C ILE A 210 -8.90 -8.89 -23.23
N THR A 211 -8.82 -10.05 -23.87
CA THR A 211 -9.82 -10.48 -24.86
C THR A 211 -11.21 -10.69 -24.26
N GLU A 212 -11.33 -10.90 -22.95
CA GLU A 212 -12.61 -11.13 -22.27
C GLU A 212 -13.47 -9.88 -22.05
N ILE A 213 -13.00 -8.70 -22.46
CA ILE A 213 -13.79 -7.45 -22.47
C ILE A 213 -13.79 -6.78 -23.85
N GLU A 214 -12.86 -7.19 -24.71
CA GLU A 214 -12.94 -6.85 -26.12
C GLU A 214 -14.10 -7.58 -26.79
N GLU A 215 -14.55 -7.00 -27.89
CA GLU A 215 -15.55 -7.53 -28.79
C GLU A 215 -16.95 -7.75 -28.19
N GLN A 216 -17.28 -7.05 -27.10
CA GLN A 216 -18.58 -7.14 -26.42
C GLN A 216 -19.41 -5.86 -26.58
N ALA A 217 -20.73 -5.98 -26.49
CA ALA A 217 -21.63 -4.83 -26.48
C ALA A 217 -21.72 -4.24 -25.06
N TYR A 218 -21.40 -2.96 -24.93
CA TYR A 218 -21.58 -2.19 -23.70
C TYR A 218 -22.59 -1.06 -23.92
N GLU A 219 -23.45 -0.84 -22.93
CA GLU A 219 -24.36 0.31 -22.90
C GLU A 219 -23.58 1.60 -22.62
N SER A 220 -22.58 1.51 -21.73
CA SER A 220 -21.67 2.62 -21.46
C SER A 220 -20.32 2.15 -20.95
N VAL A 221 -19.30 2.96 -21.25
CA VAL A 221 -17.96 2.89 -20.68
C VAL A 221 -17.75 4.14 -19.85
N THR A 222 -17.59 3.99 -18.54
CA THR A 222 -17.27 5.10 -17.63
C THR A 222 -15.79 5.07 -17.28
N VAL A 223 -15.13 6.21 -17.35
CA VAL A 223 -13.71 6.37 -17.01
C VAL A 223 -13.58 7.38 -15.87
N TYR A 224 -12.84 6.99 -14.84
CA TYR A 224 -12.50 7.84 -13.71
C TYR A 224 -11.05 8.31 -13.82
N PHE A 225 -10.82 9.61 -13.66
CA PHE A 225 -9.54 10.27 -13.90
C PHE A 225 -9.00 10.93 -12.62
N GLY A 226 -7.68 10.84 -12.43
CA GLY A 226 -6.97 11.41 -11.29
C GLY A 226 -6.63 12.89 -11.50
N VAL A 227 -7.39 13.80 -10.90
CA VAL A 227 -7.21 15.26 -11.10
C VAL A 227 -5.87 15.74 -10.53
N LYS A 228 -5.37 15.12 -9.45
CA LYS A 228 -4.05 15.44 -8.86
C LYS A 228 -2.88 15.09 -9.77
N LEU A 229 -3.10 14.20 -10.75
CA LEU A 229 -2.09 13.72 -11.68
C LEU A 229 -2.10 14.47 -13.00
N LYS A 230 -2.61 15.71 -13.03
CA LYS A 230 -2.66 16.52 -14.25
C LYS A 230 -1.25 16.66 -14.83
N ILE A 231 -1.01 15.99 -15.96
CA ILE A 231 0.20 16.12 -16.76
C ILE A 231 -0.17 17.03 -17.92
N GLU A 232 0.36 18.25 -17.93
CA GLU A 232 0.01 19.28 -18.91
C GLU A 232 -1.50 19.55 -18.95
N ASN A 233 -2.21 19.13 -20.00
CA ASN A 233 -3.66 19.27 -20.16
C ASN A 233 -4.43 17.95 -20.02
N ASP A 234 -3.76 16.86 -19.67
CA ASP A 234 -4.35 15.53 -19.61
C ASP A 234 -4.39 14.97 -18.18
N PHE A 235 -5.37 14.10 -17.95
CA PHE A 235 -5.56 13.40 -16.69
C PHE A 235 -5.41 11.90 -16.96
N PRO A 236 -4.59 11.17 -16.20
CA PRO A 236 -4.48 9.73 -16.41
C PRO A 236 -5.76 9.03 -15.97
N PRO A 237 -6.28 8.08 -16.77
CA PRO A 237 -7.40 7.26 -16.37
C PRO A 237 -6.95 6.28 -15.26
N LEU A 238 -7.72 6.21 -14.19
CA LEU A 238 -7.44 5.41 -13.00
C LEU A 238 -8.22 4.10 -13.03
N ILE A 239 -9.54 4.18 -13.24
CA ILE A 239 -10.45 3.05 -13.22
C ILE A 239 -11.44 3.20 -14.38
N ILE A 240 -11.76 2.08 -15.03
CA ILE A 240 -12.85 2.00 -15.98
C ILE A 240 -13.97 1.13 -15.42
N LYS A 241 -15.21 1.51 -15.70
CA LYS A 241 -16.43 0.75 -15.40
C LYS A 241 -17.15 0.46 -16.71
N LEU A 242 -17.35 -0.82 -16.98
CA LEU A 242 -18.04 -1.34 -18.16
C LEU A 242 -19.45 -1.76 -17.77
N THR A 243 -20.47 -1.18 -18.41
CA THR A 243 -21.89 -1.43 -18.09
C THR A 243 -22.57 -2.16 -19.25
N LYS A 244 -23.20 -3.32 -18.96
CA LYS A 244 -23.97 -4.09 -19.94
C LYS A 244 -25.48 -3.96 -19.68
N SER A 245 -26.26 -3.90 -20.75
CA SER A 245 -27.72 -3.77 -20.71
C SER A 245 -28.43 -5.02 -20.18
N GLN A 246 -27.81 -6.20 -20.33
CA GLN A 246 -28.33 -7.47 -19.85
C GLN A 246 -27.66 -7.77 -18.50
N ASN A 247 -28.45 -7.74 -17.41
CA ASN A 247 -28.10 -8.17 -16.05
C ASN A 247 -27.48 -7.12 -15.09
N ASN A 248 -27.41 -5.82 -15.42
CA ASN A 248 -26.83 -4.79 -14.53
C ASN A 248 -25.41 -5.14 -14.01
N PHE A 249 -24.68 -6.00 -14.72
CA PHE A 249 -23.37 -6.46 -14.28
C PHE A 249 -22.32 -5.43 -14.68
N ASN A 250 -21.81 -4.71 -13.68
CA ASN A 250 -20.73 -3.76 -13.87
C ASN A 250 -19.40 -4.48 -13.70
N GLN A 251 -18.50 -4.35 -14.67
CA GLN A 251 -17.12 -4.82 -14.55
C GLN A 251 -16.22 -3.61 -14.35
N TYR A 252 -15.28 -3.71 -13.41
CA TYR A 252 -14.34 -2.64 -13.11
C TYR A 252 -12.92 -3.10 -13.38
N TYR A 253 -12.11 -2.22 -13.96
CA TYR A 253 -10.68 -2.45 -14.18
C TYR A 253 -9.89 -1.24 -13.69
N VAL A 254 -8.76 -1.50 -13.03
CA VAL A 254 -7.85 -0.47 -12.52
C VAL A 254 -6.60 -0.41 -13.39
N ASN A 255 -6.20 0.81 -13.74
CA ASN A 255 -4.94 1.08 -14.42
C ASN A 255 -3.78 0.97 -13.43
N LYS A 256 -2.78 0.18 -13.79
CA LYS A 256 -1.55 -0.02 -13.04
C LYS A 256 -0.36 0.27 -13.94
N THR A 257 0.80 0.51 -13.33
CA THR A 257 2.03 0.73 -14.08
C THR A 257 3.17 -0.08 -13.46
N TYR A 258 3.90 -0.81 -14.29
CA TYR A 258 5.10 -1.54 -13.89
C TYR A 258 6.17 -1.39 -14.97
N ASN A 259 7.41 -1.08 -14.59
CA ASN A 259 8.50 -0.79 -15.53
C ASN A 259 8.11 0.22 -16.63
N LEU A 260 7.40 1.29 -16.24
CA LEU A 260 6.90 2.35 -17.14
C LEU A 260 5.85 1.89 -18.18
N LYS A 261 5.39 0.65 -18.12
CA LYS A 261 4.30 0.14 -18.96
C LYS A 261 2.99 0.14 -18.18
N SER A 262 1.94 0.68 -18.79
CA SER A 262 0.59 0.65 -18.21
C SER A 262 -0.11 -0.65 -18.57
N TYR A 263 -0.90 -1.18 -17.64
CA TYR A 263 -1.73 -2.37 -17.82
C TYR A 263 -2.97 -2.28 -16.94
N TRP A 264 -3.94 -3.14 -17.17
CA TRP A 264 -5.25 -3.09 -16.53
C TRP A 264 -5.55 -4.41 -15.83
N ASP A 265 -5.95 -4.32 -14.56
CA ASP A 265 -6.37 -5.47 -13.76
C ASP A 265 -7.84 -5.35 -13.39
N LYS A 266 -8.54 -6.48 -13.41
CA LYS A 266 -9.94 -6.55 -12.97
C LYS A 266 -10.05 -6.32 -11.46
N ILE A 267 -11.11 -5.62 -11.04
CA ILE A 267 -11.48 -5.42 -9.64
C ILE A 267 -12.68 -6.32 -9.33
N ASP A 268 -12.48 -7.37 -8.55
CA ASP A 268 -13.53 -8.34 -8.22
C ASP A 268 -14.40 -7.93 -7.01
N ASP A 269 -13.90 -7.03 -6.14
CA ASP A 269 -14.45 -6.82 -4.79
C ASP A 269 -15.37 -5.59 -4.60
N LEU A 270 -15.88 -4.97 -5.68
CA LEU A 270 -16.78 -3.81 -5.56
C LEU A 270 -18.23 -4.27 -5.29
N SER A 271 -18.61 -4.30 -4.00
CA SER A 271 -19.93 -4.73 -3.53
C SER A 271 -21.05 -3.72 -3.85
N THR A 272 -22.30 -4.18 -3.93
CA THR A 272 -23.46 -3.33 -4.23
C THR A 272 -23.96 -2.49 -3.05
N ILE A 273 -23.57 -2.80 -1.82
CA ILE A 273 -24.11 -2.17 -0.59
C ILE A 273 -23.31 -0.93 -0.17
N ASP A 274 -21.99 -0.89 -0.43
CA ASP A 274 -21.09 0.24 -0.10
C ASP A 274 -20.20 0.66 -1.30
N GLY A 275 -20.71 0.44 -2.52
CA GLY A 275 -19.91 0.49 -3.74
C GLY A 275 -19.26 1.85 -4.03
N GLU A 276 -19.86 2.97 -3.61
CA GLU A 276 -19.29 4.30 -3.84
C GLU A 276 -18.06 4.58 -2.97
N LYS A 277 -18.12 4.28 -1.67
CA LYS A 277 -16.97 4.45 -0.77
C LYS A 277 -15.82 3.51 -1.16
N GLN A 278 -16.14 2.26 -1.48
CA GLN A 278 -15.14 1.30 -1.96
C GLN A 278 -14.49 1.79 -3.25
N LEU A 279 -15.27 2.33 -4.21
CA LEU A 279 -14.75 2.90 -5.44
C LEU A 279 -13.81 4.09 -5.16
N ILE A 280 -14.19 5.02 -4.27
CA ILE A 280 -13.34 6.16 -3.89
C ILE A 280 -12.00 5.69 -3.32
N ASN A 281 -12.01 4.67 -2.46
CA ASN A 281 -10.77 4.13 -1.89
C ASN A 281 -9.89 3.47 -2.96
N GLN A 282 -10.50 2.74 -3.90
CA GLN A 282 -9.78 2.17 -5.04
C GLN A 282 -9.21 3.27 -5.95
N LEU A 283 -9.93 4.38 -6.16
CA LEU A 283 -9.43 5.53 -6.94
C LEU A 283 -8.23 6.18 -6.27
N LYS A 284 -8.29 6.43 -4.95
CA LYS A 284 -7.15 6.96 -4.17
C LYS A 284 -5.93 6.05 -4.27
N LYS A 285 -6.14 4.74 -4.12
CA LYS A 285 -5.08 3.73 -4.28
C LYS A 285 -4.49 3.72 -5.68
N ALA A 286 -5.33 3.65 -6.72
CA ALA A 286 -4.90 3.65 -8.11
C ALA A 286 -4.09 4.92 -8.44
N GLN A 287 -4.55 6.09 -7.98
CA GLN A 287 -3.83 7.34 -8.16
C GLN A 287 -2.43 7.30 -7.50
N PHE A 288 -2.33 6.75 -6.30
CA PHE A 288 -1.06 6.60 -5.58
C PHE A 288 -0.13 5.53 -6.20
N ASP A 289 -0.68 4.45 -6.74
CA ASP A 289 0.08 3.36 -7.36
C ASP A 289 0.59 3.73 -8.77
N LEU A 290 -0.10 4.63 -9.48
CA LEU A 290 0.32 5.12 -10.79
C LEU A 290 1.50 6.10 -10.71
N VAL A 291 1.62 6.86 -9.62
CA VAL A 291 2.75 7.80 -9.47
C VAL A 291 4.05 7.09 -9.14
N GLN A 292 5.13 7.72 -9.60
CA GLN A 292 6.47 7.38 -9.19
C GLN A 292 6.60 7.59 -7.67
N SER A 293 7.16 6.61 -6.97
CA SER A 293 7.30 6.68 -5.51
C SER A 293 8.74 6.94 -5.05
N VAL A 294 8.88 7.72 -3.98
CA VAL A 294 10.10 7.82 -3.17
C VAL A 294 10.03 6.78 -2.06
N LEU A 295 11.07 5.94 -1.95
CA LEU A 295 11.13 4.87 -0.95
C LEU A 295 11.93 5.32 0.27
N ILE A 296 11.36 5.17 1.46
CA ILE A 296 11.92 5.65 2.72
C ILE A 296 12.05 4.48 3.70
N LEU A 297 13.26 4.24 4.20
CA LEU A 297 13.52 3.30 5.30
C LEU A 297 13.43 4.05 6.63
N ILE A 298 12.31 3.96 7.33
CA ILE A 298 12.08 4.78 8.52
C ILE A 298 12.93 4.34 9.72
N ASP A 299 13.45 3.13 9.69
CA ASP A 299 14.27 2.55 10.76
C ASP A 299 15.77 2.68 10.49
N GLU A 300 16.17 3.38 9.43
CA GLU A 300 17.58 3.69 9.17
C GLU A 300 18.07 4.81 10.09
N GLN A 301 19.20 4.56 10.76
CA GLN A 301 19.84 5.50 11.69
C GLN A 301 21.27 5.83 11.25
N LYS A 302 21.84 5.07 10.31
CA LYS A 302 23.21 5.29 9.85
C LYS A 302 23.29 6.60 9.09
N THR A 303 24.28 7.43 9.44
CA THR A 303 24.51 8.74 8.81
C THR A 303 25.19 8.58 7.45
N VAL A 304 24.50 7.94 6.50
CA VAL A 304 24.96 7.64 5.14
C VAL A 304 23.76 7.65 4.17
N GLN A 305 24.04 7.51 2.87
CA GLN A 305 23.01 7.23 1.88
C GLN A 305 22.53 5.78 1.99
N TYR A 306 21.28 5.53 1.64
CA TYR A 306 20.71 4.19 1.61
C TYR A 306 21.45 3.23 0.65
N ASP A 307 21.45 1.94 0.99
CA ASP A 307 22.05 0.87 0.19
C ASP A 307 21.20 0.51 -1.05
N ASN A 308 21.83 0.47 -2.22
CA ASN A 308 21.21 0.23 -3.52
C ASN A 308 20.65 -1.20 -3.70
N GLY A 309 21.28 -2.21 -3.07
CA GLY A 309 20.86 -3.60 -3.24
C GLY A 309 19.44 -3.83 -2.72
N LYS A 310 19.12 -3.22 -1.57
CA LYS A 310 17.87 -3.42 -0.84
C LYS A 310 16.64 -2.87 -1.56
N PHE A 311 16.75 -1.69 -2.18
CA PHE A 311 15.61 -1.13 -2.91
C PHE A 311 15.25 -1.94 -4.16
N SER A 312 16.23 -2.56 -4.81
CA SER A 312 15.97 -3.37 -6.00
C SER A 312 15.07 -4.56 -5.67
N GLN A 313 15.26 -5.16 -4.49
CA GLN A 313 14.39 -6.21 -3.95
C GLN A 313 12.99 -5.68 -3.59
N ILE A 314 12.91 -4.57 -2.84
CA ILE A 314 11.62 -3.95 -2.44
C ILE A 314 10.76 -3.64 -3.66
N ILE A 315 11.36 -3.05 -4.71
CA ILE A 315 10.68 -2.67 -5.95
C ILE A 315 10.10 -3.92 -6.64
N LYS A 316 10.89 -4.98 -6.76
CA LYS A 316 10.47 -6.23 -7.39
C LYS A 316 9.35 -6.92 -6.62
N GLU A 317 9.51 -7.07 -5.31
CA GLU A 317 8.56 -7.82 -4.46
C GLU A 317 7.21 -7.11 -4.32
N ASN A 318 7.20 -5.78 -4.34
CA ASN A 318 5.98 -4.98 -4.19
C ASN A 318 5.43 -4.46 -5.53
N LYS A 319 6.07 -4.78 -6.66
CA LYS A 319 5.73 -4.31 -8.01
C LYS A 319 5.52 -2.79 -8.08
N ILE A 320 6.36 -2.04 -7.36
CA ILE A 320 6.19 -0.58 -7.21
C ILE A 320 6.73 0.11 -8.45
N ASN A 321 5.96 1.04 -8.99
CA ASN A 321 6.47 2.05 -9.90
C ASN A 321 7.37 3.03 -9.12
N SER A 322 8.60 2.64 -8.87
CA SER A 322 9.55 3.41 -8.06
C SER A 322 10.62 4.00 -8.94
N VAL A 323 11.05 5.20 -8.58
CA VAL A 323 12.19 5.83 -9.23
C VAL A 323 13.32 6.11 -8.25
N MET A 324 13.04 6.36 -6.96
CA MET A 324 14.06 7.01 -6.11
C MET A 324 13.96 6.67 -4.62
N GLY A 325 14.90 5.87 -4.11
CA GLY A 325 15.34 5.89 -2.71
C GLY A 325 16.85 6.16 -2.56
N LYS A 326 17.61 6.09 -3.68
CA LYS A 326 19.09 5.99 -3.70
C LYS A 326 19.85 7.21 -3.20
N LYS A 327 19.19 8.36 -3.03
CA LYS A 327 19.83 9.64 -2.65
C LYS A 327 19.28 10.21 -1.36
N VAL A 328 18.39 9.48 -0.67
CA VAL A 328 17.96 9.89 0.67
C VAL A 328 19.17 9.77 1.59
N SER A 329 19.49 10.85 2.29
CA SER A 329 20.54 10.86 3.29
C SER A 329 19.93 10.99 4.68
N VAL A 330 20.45 10.21 5.61
CA VAL A 330 20.04 10.25 7.01
C VAL A 330 21.15 10.94 7.82
N LYS A 331 20.77 11.76 8.79
CA LYS A 331 21.69 12.32 9.80
C LYS A 331 20.98 12.45 11.14
N LYS A 332 21.73 12.43 12.24
CA LYS A 332 21.18 12.79 13.55
C LYS A 332 20.76 14.27 13.51
N SER A 333 19.57 14.59 14.03
CA SER A 333 19.01 15.93 13.94
C SER A 333 19.53 16.81 15.08
N ASP A 334 20.13 17.94 14.70
CA ASP A 334 20.53 19.02 15.62
C ASP A 334 19.50 20.16 15.65
N ASN A 335 18.28 19.90 15.18
CA ASN A 335 17.26 20.94 15.06
C ASN A 335 16.79 21.42 16.45
N ASN A 336 16.99 22.71 16.72
CA ASN A 336 16.67 23.34 18.01
C ASN A 336 15.21 23.19 18.43
N LYS A 337 14.30 22.99 17.48
CA LYS A 337 12.86 22.78 17.75
C LYS A 337 12.57 21.52 18.58
N PHE A 338 13.55 20.62 18.73
CA PHE A 338 13.44 19.38 19.49
C PHE A 338 14.33 19.33 20.74
N ASN A 339 14.96 20.43 21.12
CA ASN A 339 15.93 20.43 22.23
C ASN A 339 15.34 19.94 23.57
N CYS A 340 14.04 20.17 23.82
CA CYS A 340 13.37 19.68 25.04
C CYS A 340 13.32 18.14 25.14
N LEU A 341 13.45 17.42 24.03
CA LEU A 341 13.37 15.95 24.01
C LEU A 341 14.70 15.28 24.38
N LYS A 342 15.83 16.02 24.30
CA LYS A 342 17.17 15.52 24.61
C LYS A 342 17.29 15.04 26.07
N SER A 343 16.61 15.70 27.01
CA SER A 343 16.59 15.31 28.43
C SER A 343 15.73 14.09 28.74
N TYR A 344 14.97 13.59 27.74
CA TYR A 344 14.09 12.42 27.85
C TYR A 344 14.56 11.27 26.99
N ASN A 345 15.85 11.27 26.63
CA ASN A 345 16.50 10.16 25.96
C ASN A 345 15.89 9.84 24.58
N VAL A 346 15.28 10.82 23.93
CA VAL A 346 14.72 10.69 22.59
C VAL A 346 15.77 11.12 21.56
N GLU A 347 16.09 10.22 20.65
CA GLU A 347 16.96 10.49 19.51
C GLU A 347 16.13 10.76 18.25
N ILE A 348 16.62 11.65 17.39
CA ILE A 348 15.88 12.10 16.21
C ILE A 348 16.80 12.05 15.01
N TYR A 349 16.32 11.47 13.93
CA TYR A 349 17.02 11.35 12.67
C TYR A 349 16.26 12.11 11.58
N GLU A 350 17.01 12.90 10.83
CA GLU A 350 16.53 13.70 9.71
C GLU A 350 16.85 12.97 8.41
N HIS A 351 15.82 12.66 7.64
CA HIS A 351 15.92 12.08 6.31
C HIS A 351 15.69 13.20 5.29
N ASP A 352 16.74 13.58 4.57
CA ASP A 352 16.68 14.53 3.47
C ASP A 352 16.33 13.79 2.17
N ILE A 353 15.16 14.12 1.62
CA ILE A 353 14.61 13.52 0.41
C ILE A 353 14.75 14.41 -0.84
N SER A 354 15.28 15.64 -0.71
CA SER A 354 15.38 16.62 -1.81
C SER A 354 16.11 16.06 -3.04
N LYS A 355 17.26 15.44 -2.82
CA LYS A 355 18.12 14.88 -3.90
C LYS A 355 17.49 13.67 -4.58
N SER A 356 16.53 13.01 -3.93
CA SER A 356 15.76 11.90 -4.48
C SER A 356 14.61 12.36 -5.38
N VAL A 357 14.41 13.66 -5.58
CA VAL A 357 13.36 14.16 -6.51
C VAL A 357 13.95 15.03 -7.62
N VAL A 358 15.09 15.71 -7.36
CA VAL A 358 15.71 16.67 -8.29
C VAL A 358 16.44 16.03 -9.49
N SER A 359 16.81 14.74 -9.46
CA SER A 359 17.57 14.13 -10.57
C SER A 359 16.76 13.69 -11.79
N TYR A 360 15.47 13.99 -11.85
CA TYR A 360 14.66 13.84 -13.06
C TYR A 360 14.38 15.23 -13.65
N GLU A 361 14.58 15.36 -14.97
CA GLU A 361 14.71 16.62 -15.70
C GLU A 361 13.62 17.67 -15.39
N TYR A 362 14.11 18.90 -15.26
CA TYR A 362 13.39 20.15 -15.10
C TYR A 362 12.19 20.29 -16.05
N GLY A 363 11.00 20.52 -15.51
CA GLY A 363 9.92 21.19 -16.26
C GLY A 363 8.49 20.73 -15.99
N SER A 364 8.26 19.51 -15.52
CA SER A 364 6.89 19.03 -15.24
C SER A 364 6.60 19.00 -13.73
N LYS A 365 5.44 19.51 -13.32
CA LYS A 365 4.89 19.39 -11.95
C LYS A 365 4.58 17.91 -11.64
N LYS A 366 5.58 17.04 -11.59
CA LYS A 366 5.40 15.61 -11.28
C LYS A 366 5.17 15.44 -9.78
N MET A 367 4.05 14.82 -9.44
CA MET A 367 3.73 14.40 -8.08
C MET A 367 4.38 13.04 -7.81
N PHE A 368 5.02 12.87 -6.65
CA PHE A 368 5.63 11.61 -6.23
C PHE A 368 4.94 11.08 -4.98
N GLY A 369 4.66 9.78 -4.94
CA GLY A 369 4.17 9.12 -3.72
C GLY A 369 5.31 8.91 -2.71
N LEU A 370 5.02 8.98 -1.42
CA LEU A 370 5.97 8.61 -0.36
C LEU A 370 5.58 7.24 0.21
N ARG A 371 6.48 6.27 0.08
CA ARG A 371 6.28 4.90 0.60
C ARG A 371 7.31 4.60 1.68
N PHE A 372 6.84 4.01 2.77
CA PHE A 372 7.62 3.84 3.98
C PHE A 372 7.81 2.36 4.27
N PHE A 373 9.03 1.96 4.58
CA PHE A 373 9.40 0.58 4.81
C PHE A 373 10.28 0.48 6.05
N PHE A 374 10.29 -0.70 6.64
CA PHE A 374 11.36 -1.14 7.51
C PHE A 374 12.44 -1.82 6.69
N ASN A 375 13.69 -1.69 7.13
CA ASN A 375 14.77 -2.50 6.63
C ASN A 375 14.47 -3.97 6.93
N CYS A 376 14.65 -4.83 5.93
CA CYS A 376 14.46 -6.27 6.06
C CYS A 376 15.31 -7.02 5.01
N ASN A 377 15.64 -8.27 5.29
CA ASN A 377 16.42 -9.11 4.35
C ASN A 377 15.52 -9.90 3.37
N ASN A 378 14.24 -10.07 3.72
CA ASN A 378 13.27 -10.86 2.96
C ASN A 378 12.15 -9.95 2.44
N LYS A 379 10.90 -10.44 2.38
CA LYS A 379 9.76 -9.69 1.86
C LYS A 379 9.45 -8.44 2.70
N CYS A 380 9.85 -7.27 2.23
CA CYS A 380 9.52 -6.00 2.88
C CYS A 380 8.12 -5.56 2.45
N SER A 381 7.29 -5.17 3.42
CA SER A 381 5.94 -4.66 3.15
C SER A 381 5.92 -3.14 3.28
N ASP A 382 5.19 -2.49 2.38
CA ASP A 382 4.89 -1.05 2.45
C ASP A 382 4.02 -0.76 3.68
N LEU A 383 4.34 0.32 4.39
CA LEU A 383 3.57 0.73 5.55
C LEU A 383 2.21 1.30 5.14
N GLU A 384 1.21 0.83 5.85
CA GLU A 384 -0.16 1.21 5.69
C GLU A 384 -0.48 2.38 6.61
N LEU A 385 -0.64 3.58 6.03
CA LEU A 385 -0.95 4.79 6.78
C LEU A 385 -2.46 5.00 6.86
N TYR A 386 -2.94 5.41 8.03
CA TYR A 386 -4.35 5.69 8.28
C TYR A 386 -4.53 7.04 8.96
N ILE A 387 -5.64 7.71 8.68
CA ILE A 387 -5.98 9.02 9.24
C ILE A 387 -6.24 8.91 10.75
N ASN A 388 -6.66 7.76 11.28
CA ASN A 388 -6.95 7.56 12.69
C ASN A 388 -6.79 6.07 13.09
N ASN A 389 -7.24 5.70 14.31
CA ASN A 389 -7.15 4.32 14.81
C ASN A 389 -8.10 3.33 14.12
N GLU A 390 -9.09 3.79 13.36
CA GLU A 390 -9.99 2.92 12.61
C GLU A 390 -9.27 2.44 11.35
N THR A 391 -8.50 1.34 11.41
CA THR A 391 -7.67 0.89 10.28
C THR A 391 -8.47 0.14 9.19
N ASN A 392 -9.43 0.82 8.58
CA ASN A 392 -10.21 0.34 7.43
C ASN A 392 -9.80 1.09 6.15
N ASP A 393 -10.25 0.65 4.99
CA ASP A 393 -9.87 1.27 3.72
C ASP A 393 -10.34 2.72 3.59
N ALA A 394 -11.44 3.09 4.24
CA ALA A 394 -12.00 4.44 4.18
C ALA A 394 -11.16 5.48 4.93
N SER A 395 -10.35 5.04 5.89
CA SER A 395 -9.41 5.90 6.61
C SER A 395 -7.99 5.82 6.05
N ARG A 396 -7.77 5.12 4.93
CA ARG A 396 -6.45 4.98 4.31
C ARG A 396 -5.91 6.35 3.89
N GLU A 397 -4.66 6.61 4.25
CA GLU A 397 -3.94 7.84 3.94
C GLU A 397 -2.80 7.57 2.97
N TYR A 398 -2.60 8.48 2.01
CA TYR A 398 -1.52 8.43 1.03
C TYR A 398 -0.73 9.74 1.07
N LEU A 399 0.56 9.67 1.36
CA LEU A 399 1.42 10.85 1.43
C LEU A 399 2.11 11.08 0.08
N TYR A 400 2.17 12.34 -0.32
CA TYR A 400 2.85 12.75 -1.55
C TYR A 400 3.97 13.73 -1.21
N TYR A 401 5.03 13.69 -2.00
CA TYR A 401 6.14 14.63 -1.90
C TYR A 401 5.69 16.02 -2.35
N GLU A 402 5.96 17.01 -1.52
CA GLU A 402 5.82 18.42 -1.88
C GLU A 402 7.20 19.06 -2.03
N LYS A 403 7.39 19.85 -3.09
CA LYS A 403 8.69 20.46 -3.45
C LYS A 403 9.30 21.35 -2.35
N THR A 404 8.49 21.85 -1.42
CA THR A 404 8.95 22.68 -0.29
C THR A 404 9.16 21.88 0.99
N LYS A 405 8.92 20.56 0.96
CA LYS A 405 8.89 19.65 2.11
C LYS A 405 9.87 18.50 1.88
N ASP A 406 11.15 18.85 1.97
CA ASP A 406 12.28 17.97 1.68
C ASP A 406 12.74 17.12 2.85
N THR A 407 12.05 17.19 3.99
CA THR A 407 12.56 16.65 5.24
C THR A 407 11.52 15.82 5.96
N LEU A 408 11.93 14.61 6.34
CA LEU A 408 11.22 13.71 7.23
C LEU A 408 12.02 13.57 8.52
N PHE A 409 11.35 13.61 9.67
CA PHE A 409 11.96 13.33 10.97
C PHE A 409 11.46 12.00 11.51
N VAL A 410 12.36 11.14 11.99
CA VAL A 410 12.02 9.89 12.68
C VAL A 410 12.60 9.90 14.09
N PHE A 411 11.82 9.43 15.06
CA PHE A 411 12.13 9.53 16.47
C PHE A 411 12.28 8.14 17.08
N PHE A 412 13.28 8.00 17.95
CA PHE A 412 13.66 6.75 18.59
C PHE A 412 13.87 6.99 20.09
N TYR A 413 13.77 5.93 20.89
CA TYR A 413 14.12 5.97 22.30
C TYR A 413 15.54 5.43 22.49
N GLU A 414 16.51 6.28 22.82
CA GLU A 414 17.93 5.93 22.92
C GLU A 414 18.42 5.06 21.76
N ARG A 415 18.91 3.86 22.10
CA ARG A 415 19.45 2.85 21.19
C ARG A 415 18.39 1.84 20.77
N ASP A 416 17.13 2.04 21.13
CA ASP A 416 16.02 1.19 20.66
C ASP A 416 15.96 1.33 19.13
N PRO A 417 16.14 0.22 18.38
CA PRO A 417 16.17 0.28 16.92
C PRO A 417 14.80 0.52 16.28
N ARG A 418 13.73 0.58 17.08
CA ARG A 418 12.34 0.74 16.61
C ARG A 418 11.95 2.21 16.54
N PRO A 419 11.60 2.73 15.35
CA PRO A 419 10.90 4.01 15.22
C PRO A 419 9.67 4.09 16.11
N LEU A 420 9.60 5.13 16.94
CA LEU A 420 8.40 5.43 17.73
C LEU A 420 7.37 6.21 16.92
N LEU A 421 7.84 7.18 16.13
CA LEU A 421 7.03 8.00 15.26
C LEU A 421 7.86 8.59 14.14
N PHE A 422 7.19 8.96 13.05
CA PHE A 422 7.77 9.80 12.02
C PHE A 422 6.89 11.01 11.76
N CYS A 423 7.50 12.09 11.28
CA CYS A 423 6.85 13.35 10.95
C CYS A 423 7.24 13.78 9.54
N TYR A 424 6.24 13.89 8.65
CA TYR A 424 6.37 14.50 7.34
C TYR A 424 5.38 15.66 7.22
N ASP A 425 5.85 16.85 6.86
CA ASP A 425 5.01 18.04 6.71
C ASP A 425 4.00 18.28 7.85
N ASN A 426 4.52 18.29 9.10
CA ASN A 426 3.72 18.39 10.34
C ASN A 426 2.68 17.27 10.56
N GLN A 427 2.61 16.28 9.68
CA GLN A 427 1.80 15.09 9.87
C GLN A 427 2.62 14.03 10.60
N VAL A 428 2.15 13.66 11.79
CA VAL A 428 2.83 12.68 12.65
C VAL A 428 2.13 11.35 12.60
N PHE A 429 2.88 10.29 12.36
CA PHE A 429 2.39 8.92 12.34
C PHE A 429 3.11 8.09 13.39
N ARG A 430 2.36 7.18 14.02
CA ARG A 430 2.86 6.22 15.00
C ARG A 430 2.36 4.81 14.67
N PRO A 431 2.97 3.75 15.22
CA PRO A 431 2.40 2.41 15.13
C PRO A 431 0.97 2.36 15.70
N CYS A 432 0.09 1.62 15.03
CA CYS A 432 -1.29 1.44 15.51
C CYS A 432 -1.34 0.61 16.80
N SER A 433 -0.58 -0.49 16.83
CA SER A 433 -0.44 -1.42 17.94
C SER A 433 0.90 -2.15 17.83
N LEU A 434 1.28 -2.89 18.88
CA LEU A 434 2.46 -3.75 18.87
C LEU A 434 2.36 -4.83 17.78
N GLU A 435 1.22 -5.53 17.70
CA GLU A 435 0.98 -6.59 16.73
C GLU A 435 1.09 -6.11 15.27
N ASN A 436 0.55 -4.93 14.97
CA ASN A 436 0.57 -4.37 13.61
C ASN A 436 1.75 -3.43 13.37
N TYR A 437 2.75 -3.41 14.25
CA TYR A 437 3.86 -2.44 14.21
C TYR A 437 4.55 -2.37 12.85
N ASN A 438 4.80 -3.52 12.22
CA ASN A 438 5.48 -3.61 10.93
C ASN A 438 4.56 -3.35 9.71
N LYS A 439 3.28 -3.02 9.93
CA LYS A 439 2.28 -2.92 8.85
C LYS A 439 1.42 -1.67 8.93
N LYS A 440 0.80 -1.37 10.08
CA LYS A 440 -0.23 -0.32 10.20
C LYS A 440 0.21 0.81 11.10
N TRP A 441 0.20 2.02 10.55
CA TRP A 441 0.57 3.26 11.22
C TRP A 441 -0.56 4.27 11.11
N VAL A 442 -0.79 5.03 12.17
CA VAL A 442 -1.95 5.93 12.29
C VAL A 442 -1.48 7.34 12.55
N LYS A 443 -2.17 8.31 11.93
CA LYS A 443 -1.92 9.72 12.14
C LYS A 443 -2.35 10.11 13.54
N VAL A 444 -1.46 10.80 14.24
CA VAL A 444 -1.70 11.37 15.55
C VAL A 444 -2.67 12.54 15.40
N GLN A 445 -3.82 12.46 16.07
CA GLN A 445 -4.82 13.53 16.07
C GLN A 445 -4.39 14.70 16.97
N ASN A 446 -4.80 15.91 16.61
CA ASN A 446 -4.66 17.12 17.43
C ASN A 446 -3.19 17.54 17.73
N LEU A 447 -2.24 17.16 16.88
CA LEU A 447 -0.86 17.61 16.93
C LEU A 447 -0.55 18.46 15.69
N ASN A 448 -0.79 19.77 15.79
CA ASN A 448 -0.72 20.69 14.65
C ASN A 448 0.72 21.15 14.35
N ASN A 449 1.61 21.15 15.35
CA ASN A 449 3.01 21.52 15.21
C ASN A 449 3.90 20.51 15.94
N VAL A 450 4.92 20.01 15.25
CA VAL A 450 5.89 19.06 15.80
C VAL A 450 7.08 19.84 16.32
N THR A 451 6.86 20.52 17.44
CA THR A 451 7.84 21.36 18.13
C THR A 451 7.76 21.14 19.63
N CYS A 452 8.88 21.39 20.31
CA CYS A 452 8.87 21.53 21.75
C CYS A 452 7.98 22.70 22.17
N GLU A 453 6.99 22.44 23.01
CA GLU A 453 6.27 23.50 23.73
C GLU A 453 7.19 24.10 24.80
N SER A 454 7.00 25.39 25.13
CA SER A 454 7.78 26.09 26.15
C SER A 454 7.57 25.52 27.55
N ASP A 455 6.38 24.94 27.80
CA ASP A 455 6.07 24.17 29.00
C ASP A 455 6.23 22.67 28.73
N ILE A 456 7.30 22.10 29.27
CA ILE A 456 7.67 20.69 29.11
C ILE A 456 6.61 19.75 29.74
N SER A 457 5.93 20.19 30.81
CA SER A 457 4.92 19.38 31.50
C SER A 457 3.65 19.15 30.65
N ASN A 458 3.41 20.04 29.69
CA ASN A 458 2.29 19.98 28.77
C ASN A 458 2.66 19.56 27.34
N ASN A 459 3.94 19.28 27.09
CA ASN A 459 4.44 18.92 25.78
C ASN A 459 3.76 17.65 25.23
N LYS A 460 2.86 17.87 24.26
CA LYS A 460 2.06 16.79 23.65
C LYS A 460 2.92 15.77 22.92
N LEU A 461 3.95 16.22 22.20
CA LEU A 461 4.86 15.35 21.45
C LEU A 461 5.59 14.39 22.39
N LEU A 462 6.10 14.88 23.52
CA LEU A 462 6.74 14.05 24.54
C LEU A 462 5.77 13.00 25.12
N LYS A 463 4.55 13.41 25.47
CA LYS A 463 3.51 12.48 25.98
C LYS A 463 3.21 11.35 24.98
N ILE A 464 3.14 11.67 23.68
CA ILE A 464 2.93 10.68 22.61
C ILE A 464 4.14 9.74 22.51
N LEU A 465 5.37 10.27 22.49
CA LEU A 465 6.60 9.47 22.45
C LEU A 465 6.64 8.46 23.59
N LEU A 466 6.43 8.93 24.83
CA LEU A 466 6.43 8.09 26.01
C LEU A 466 5.30 7.04 25.98
N LYS A 467 4.11 7.42 25.50
CA LYS A 467 2.99 6.47 25.32
C LYS A 467 3.35 5.34 24.34
N VAL A 468 3.99 5.65 23.22
CA VAL A 468 4.44 4.64 22.27
C VAL A 468 5.55 3.78 22.90
N THR A 469 6.52 4.38 23.57
CA THR A 469 7.59 3.65 24.28
C THR A 469 7.02 2.65 25.31
N TYR A 470 6.02 3.08 26.09
CA TYR A 470 5.32 2.24 27.06
C TYR A 470 4.65 1.02 26.41
N MET A 471 3.95 1.24 25.29
CA MET A 471 3.28 0.18 24.53
C MET A 471 4.28 -0.79 23.87
N MET A 472 5.41 -0.28 23.38
CA MET A 472 6.40 -1.07 22.63
C MET A 472 7.26 -1.98 23.51
N ASN A 473 7.26 -1.78 24.82
CA ASN A 473 8.12 -2.52 25.76
C ASN A 473 7.33 -3.29 26.82
N PRO A 474 6.37 -4.15 26.45
CA PRO A 474 5.53 -4.83 27.44
C PRO A 474 6.33 -5.81 28.30
N VAL A 475 6.09 -5.75 29.61
CA VAL A 475 6.56 -6.72 30.60
C VAL A 475 5.46 -7.72 30.89
N ARG A 476 5.63 -8.93 30.40
CA ARG A 476 4.74 -10.07 30.64
C ARG A 476 5.22 -10.85 31.85
N ILE A 477 4.64 -10.58 33.02
CA ILE A 477 5.09 -11.19 34.29
C ILE A 477 4.71 -12.67 34.42
N ASP A 478 3.79 -13.15 33.57
CA ASP A 478 3.44 -14.57 33.38
C ASP A 478 4.53 -15.37 32.64
N ARG A 479 5.43 -14.69 31.91
CA ARG A 479 6.56 -15.31 31.20
C ARG A 479 7.74 -15.50 32.15
N GLY A 480 7.93 -16.73 32.62
CA GLY A 480 9.10 -17.12 33.43
C GLY A 480 10.15 -17.89 32.64
N ILE A 481 11.27 -18.20 33.30
CA ILE A 481 12.26 -19.19 32.81
C ILE A 481 11.57 -20.57 32.85
N LYS A 482 11.43 -21.23 31.69
CA LYS A 482 11.21 -22.69 31.67
C LYS A 482 12.57 -23.38 31.59
N VAL A 483 12.64 -24.63 32.08
CA VAL A 483 13.89 -25.42 32.15
C VAL A 483 14.57 -25.58 30.77
N ASP A 484 13.81 -25.46 29.68
CA ASP A 484 14.30 -25.57 28.29
C ASP A 484 14.15 -24.28 27.45
N GLU A 485 13.73 -23.16 28.02
CA GLU A 485 13.56 -21.88 27.30
C GLU A 485 14.66 -20.87 27.67
N SER A 486 14.97 -19.97 26.75
CA SER A 486 15.91 -18.86 27.00
C SER A 486 15.48 -18.01 28.20
N ASP A 487 16.44 -17.48 28.96
CA ASP A 487 16.27 -16.54 30.07
C ASP A 487 15.79 -15.14 29.63
N TYR A 488 15.16 -15.04 28.45
CA TYR A 488 14.63 -13.81 27.91
C TYR A 488 13.44 -14.08 26.97
N TYR A 489 12.67 -13.03 26.71
CA TYR A 489 11.72 -12.99 25.60
C TYR A 489 11.88 -11.71 24.78
N VAL A 490 11.51 -11.80 23.50
CA VAL A 490 11.50 -10.65 22.58
C VAL A 490 10.16 -9.94 22.67
N THR A 491 10.19 -8.60 22.74
CA THR A 491 8.98 -7.76 22.83
C THR A 491 8.29 -7.58 21.48
N GLN A 492 9.08 -7.38 20.42
CA GLN A 492 8.62 -7.29 19.03
C GLN A 492 9.70 -7.88 18.12
N PRO A 493 9.40 -8.90 17.29
CA PRO A 493 10.35 -9.37 16.31
C PRO A 493 10.59 -8.30 15.23
N LEU A 494 11.86 -7.98 15.01
CA LEU A 494 12.30 -7.12 13.90
C LEU A 494 12.55 -7.96 12.64
N ASN A 495 12.17 -7.41 11.49
CA ASN A 495 12.32 -8.07 10.19
C ASN A 495 13.79 -8.12 9.69
N ASP A 496 14.67 -7.30 10.26
CA ASP A 496 16.11 -7.29 9.98
C ASP A 496 16.86 -8.09 11.07
N PRO A 497 17.40 -9.28 10.78
CA PRO A 497 18.16 -10.07 11.74
C PRO A 497 19.50 -9.41 12.13
N ALA A 498 20.01 -8.45 11.35
CA ALA A 498 21.19 -7.67 11.72
C ALA A 498 20.88 -6.62 12.80
N LYS A 499 19.61 -6.31 13.04
CA LYS A 499 19.20 -5.43 14.13
C LYS A 499 19.04 -6.20 15.43
N THR A 500 19.56 -5.63 16.51
CA THR A 500 19.45 -6.20 17.85
C THR A 500 17.98 -6.22 18.26
N GLN A 501 17.44 -7.43 18.46
CA GLN A 501 16.09 -7.62 18.98
C GLN A 501 15.99 -7.00 20.39
N VAL A 502 14.87 -6.35 20.69
CA VAL A 502 14.60 -5.82 22.03
C VAL A 502 14.15 -6.97 22.93
N LYS A 503 15.09 -7.44 23.76
CA LYS A 503 14.92 -8.57 24.67
C LYS A 503 14.66 -8.08 26.10
N ILE A 504 13.75 -8.75 26.80
CA ILE A 504 13.58 -8.63 28.24
C ILE A 504 14.13 -9.91 28.86
N LYS A 505 15.19 -9.76 29.67
CA LYS A 505 15.77 -10.84 30.46
C LYS A 505 14.91 -11.11 31.68
N VAL A 506 14.80 -12.38 32.05
CA VAL A 506 14.06 -12.87 33.20
C VAL A 506 15.04 -13.66 34.06
N SER A 507 15.23 -13.26 35.30
CA SER A 507 15.93 -14.05 36.31
C SER A 507 14.95 -14.57 37.36
N CYS A 508 15.25 -15.72 37.96
CA CYS A 508 14.46 -16.31 39.04
C CYS A 508 15.37 -16.58 40.23
N SER A 509 14.96 -16.16 41.42
CA SER A 509 15.60 -16.53 42.69
C SER A 509 14.57 -17.08 43.67
N LYS A 510 15.01 -17.98 44.54
CA LYS A 510 14.18 -18.53 45.62
C LYS A 510 14.35 -17.68 46.88
N MET A 511 13.24 -17.39 47.54
CA MET A 511 13.19 -16.62 48.78
C MET A 511 12.20 -17.31 49.75
N GLY A 512 12.70 -18.20 50.60
CA GLY A 512 11.86 -19.00 51.49
C GLY A 512 10.82 -19.82 50.71
N SER A 513 9.54 -19.66 51.04
CA SER A 513 8.38 -20.28 50.36
C SER A 513 7.93 -19.53 49.10
N TYR A 514 8.74 -18.60 48.59
CA TYR A 514 8.40 -17.76 47.44
C TYR A 514 9.46 -17.83 46.35
N LYS A 515 9.05 -17.57 45.11
CA LYS A 515 9.88 -17.38 43.93
C LYS A 515 9.79 -15.92 43.50
N LEU A 516 10.95 -15.29 43.31
CA LEU A 516 11.09 -13.93 42.81
C LEU A 516 11.51 -13.97 41.35
N TYR A 517 10.66 -13.46 40.46
CA TYR A 517 11.00 -13.28 39.06
C TYR A 517 11.32 -11.81 38.79
N THR A 518 12.49 -11.53 38.24
CA THR A 518 12.92 -10.17 37.90
C THR A 518 13.02 -10.03 36.39
N HIS A 519 12.26 -9.10 35.84
CA HIS A 519 12.32 -8.70 34.44
C HIS A 519 13.21 -7.46 34.31
N SER A 520 14.20 -7.52 33.43
CA SER A 520 15.12 -6.41 33.16
C SER A 520 15.39 -6.30 31.67
N PRO A 521 15.65 -5.09 31.14
CA PRO A 521 16.00 -4.93 29.74
C PRO A 521 17.31 -5.66 29.43
N GLY A 522 17.36 -6.36 28.30
CA GLY A 522 18.56 -7.09 27.87
C GLY A 522 19.75 -6.18 27.55
N ASN A 523 19.47 -4.92 27.21
CA ASN A 523 20.41 -3.84 27.01
C ASN A 523 20.04 -2.69 27.96
N PRO A 524 20.97 -2.14 28.76
CA PRO A 524 20.69 -1.06 29.71
C PRO A 524 20.11 0.23 29.10
N SER A 525 20.27 0.44 27.78
CA SER A 525 19.66 1.57 27.06
C SER A 525 18.20 1.33 26.66
N TYR A 526 17.63 0.17 26.96
CA TYR A 526 16.21 -0.12 26.73
C TYR A 526 15.43 0.05 28.03
N VAL A 527 14.13 0.26 27.91
CA VAL A 527 13.24 0.51 29.04
C VAL A 527 12.12 -0.51 29.12
N LEU A 528 11.49 -0.60 30.28
CA LEU A 528 10.32 -1.42 30.51
C LEU A 528 9.05 -0.57 30.48
N GLY A 529 8.00 -1.09 29.85
CA GLY A 529 6.75 -0.39 29.62
C GLY A 529 5.56 -1.06 30.31
N GLU A 530 4.54 -1.40 29.53
CA GLU A 530 3.28 -1.96 30.02
C GLU A 530 3.47 -3.27 30.80
N VAL A 531 3.11 -3.30 32.08
CA VAL A 531 3.20 -4.50 32.92
C VAL A 531 1.86 -5.25 32.91
N SER A 532 1.89 -6.52 32.53
CA SER A 532 0.68 -7.34 32.41
C SER A 532 0.89 -8.80 32.82
N HIS A 533 -0.16 -9.41 33.35
CA HIS A 533 -0.31 -10.85 33.53
C HIS A 533 -1.50 -11.36 32.70
N GLY A 534 -1.22 -12.08 31.61
CA GLY A 534 -2.24 -12.43 30.63
C GLY A 534 -2.85 -11.17 30.01
N ILE A 535 -4.18 -11.00 30.12
CA ILE A 535 -4.87 -9.77 29.67
C ILE A 535 -4.98 -8.71 30.77
N ASN A 536 -4.66 -9.06 32.03
CA ASN A 536 -4.77 -8.14 33.15
C ASN A 536 -3.55 -7.22 33.15
N LYS A 537 -3.78 -5.92 33.20
CA LYS A 537 -2.73 -4.91 33.23
C LYS A 537 -2.61 -4.31 34.62
N LEU A 538 -1.39 -3.98 35.02
CA LEU A 538 -1.16 -3.24 36.27
C LEU A 538 -1.81 -1.85 36.21
N PHE A 539 -1.72 -1.19 35.05
CA PHE A 539 -2.40 0.05 34.73
C PHE A 539 -3.28 -0.17 33.49
N LYS A 540 -4.52 0.32 33.52
CA LYS A 540 -5.48 0.17 32.41
C LYS A 540 -5.05 0.94 31.17
N SER A 541 -4.32 2.03 31.34
CA SER A 541 -3.78 2.83 30.25
C SER A 541 -2.46 3.53 30.61
N TYR A 542 -1.80 4.06 29.57
CA TYR A 542 -0.65 4.95 29.75
C TYR A 542 -1.01 6.19 30.57
N GLU A 543 -2.21 6.75 30.41
CA GLU A 543 -2.65 7.93 31.16
C GLU A 543 -2.74 7.65 32.67
N GLU A 544 -3.19 6.47 33.06
CA GLU A 544 -3.19 6.03 34.47
C GLU A 544 -1.76 5.85 34.99
N TYR A 545 -0.91 5.12 34.26
CA TYR A 545 0.52 5.01 34.58
C TYR A 545 1.21 6.38 34.70
N HIS A 546 0.92 7.29 33.77
CA HIS A 546 1.52 8.61 33.72
C HIS A 546 1.06 9.49 34.89
N GLY A 547 -0.24 9.45 35.20
CA GLY A 547 -0.81 10.16 36.34
C GLY A 547 -0.27 9.66 37.68
N GLU A 548 -0.07 8.35 37.84
CA GLU A 548 0.38 7.77 39.11
C GLU A 548 1.89 7.87 39.34
N LEU A 549 2.71 7.61 38.31
CA LEU A 549 4.14 7.34 38.51
C LEU A 549 5.07 8.26 37.73
N SER A 550 4.64 8.71 36.56
CA SER A 550 5.54 9.40 35.62
C SER A 550 5.95 10.78 36.15
N GLN A 551 5.07 11.52 36.83
CA GLN A 551 5.47 12.79 37.46
C GLN A 551 6.44 12.59 38.65
N LYS A 552 6.20 11.57 39.49
CA LYS A 552 7.07 11.22 40.63
C LYS A 552 8.48 10.84 40.17
N HIS A 553 8.58 10.14 39.04
CA HIS A 553 9.83 9.62 38.48
C HIS A 553 10.35 10.41 37.26
N LYS A 554 9.92 11.68 37.10
CA LYS A 554 10.38 12.61 36.03
C LYS A 554 10.30 12.02 34.61
N ASN A 555 9.20 11.33 34.32
CA ASN A 555 8.90 10.65 33.07
C ASN A 555 9.85 9.52 32.70
N LYS A 556 10.56 8.95 33.69
CA LYS A 556 11.37 7.73 33.49
C LYS A 556 10.52 6.48 33.59
N PHE A 557 10.99 5.44 32.91
CA PHE A 557 10.43 4.09 32.96
C PHE A 557 11.15 3.23 34.00
N PRO A 558 10.53 2.16 34.51
CA PRO A 558 11.19 1.22 35.39
C PRO A 558 12.34 0.50 34.66
N GLN A 559 13.44 0.28 35.39
CA GLN A 559 14.59 -0.51 34.94
C GLN A 559 14.44 -1.99 35.29
N LYS A 560 13.65 -2.29 36.32
CA LYS A 560 13.29 -3.67 36.67
C LYS A 560 11.83 -3.75 37.08
N VAL A 561 11.23 -4.88 36.75
CA VAL A 561 9.91 -5.28 37.24
C VAL A 561 10.05 -6.62 37.92
N SER A 562 9.84 -6.64 39.22
CA SER A 562 10.02 -7.81 40.06
C SER A 562 8.65 -8.33 40.50
N THR A 563 8.41 -9.63 40.39
CA THR A 563 7.13 -10.26 40.72
C THR A 563 7.32 -11.45 41.66
N TYR A 564 6.51 -11.51 42.71
CA TYR A 564 6.56 -12.56 43.73
C TYR A 564 5.44 -13.57 43.52
N TYR A 565 5.81 -14.84 43.46
CA TYR A 565 4.89 -15.98 43.42
C TYR A 565 5.17 -16.91 44.60
N HIS A 566 4.17 -17.62 45.07
CA HIS A 566 4.40 -18.70 46.02
C HIS A 566 5.16 -19.86 45.34
N GLU A 567 6.01 -20.58 46.07
CA GLU A 567 6.82 -21.66 45.50
C GLU A 567 5.96 -22.77 44.86
N ASN A 568 4.80 -23.04 45.46
CA ASN A 568 3.81 -24.00 44.97
C ASN A 568 2.91 -23.45 43.83
N ASP A 569 3.11 -22.21 43.36
CA ASP A 569 2.41 -21.68 42.19
C ASP A 569 3.22 -21.94 40.91
N ASP A 570 3.34 -23.21 40.54
CA ASP A 570 4.15 -23.61 39.38
C ASP A 570 3.61 -23.07 38.05
N GLY A 571 2.32 -22.77 37.99
CA GLY A 571 1.67 -22.14 36.83
C GLY A 571 1.88 -20.63 36.76
N ARG A 572 2.47 -20.01 37.79
CA ARG A 572 2.57 -18.55 37.94
C ARG A 572 1.22 -17.87 37.77
N ASN A 573 0.16 -18.47 38.31
CA ASN A 573 -1.21 -18.00 38.14
C ASN A 573 -1.55 -16.86 39.10
N CYS A 574 -0.80 -16.67 40.17
CA CYS A 574 -1.12 -15.75 41.25
C CYS A 574 0.09 -14.87 41.61
N PRO A 575 0.36 -13.80 40.83
CA PRO A 575 1.41 -12.83 41.13
C PRO A 575 1.03 -11.98 42.34
N LEU A 576 1.50 -12.36 43.52
CA LEU A 576 1.11 -11.78 44.81
C LEU A 576 1.49 -10.31 44.94
N MET A 577 2.68 -9.97 44.46
CA MET A 577 3.22 -8.62 44.55
C MET A 577 4.03 -8.29 43.30
N ILE A 578 3.90 -7.06 42.82
CA ILE A 578 4.67 -6.48 41.72
C ILE A 578 5.46 -5.28 42.26
N VAL A 579 6.74 -5.19 41.92
CA VAL A 579 7.63 -4.10 42.30
C VAL A 579 8.21 -3.47 41.05
N LEU A 580 8.05 -2.16 40.91
CA LEU A 580 8.63 -1.37 39.82
C LEU A 580 9.84 -0.62 40.35
N GLU A 581 11.04 -0.94 39.88
CA GLU A 581 12.29 -0.31 40.34
C GLU A 581 12.81 0.69 39.30
N TYR A 582 13.14 1.90 39.75
CA TYR A 582 13.66 3.02 38.95
C TYR A 582 15.12 3.32 39.32
N ASP A 583 15.86 3.99 38.45
CA ASP A 583 17.23 4.42 38.76
C ASP A 583 17.28 5.46 39.88
N ARG A 584 18.24 5.32 40.79
CA ARG A 584 18.52 6.31 41.84
C ARG A 584 18.95 7.64 41.22
N ASN A 585 18.26 8.72 41.59
CA ASN A 585 18.66 10.07 41.21
C ASN A 585 19.85 10.50 42.10
N ILE A 586 21.07 10.44 41.57
CA ILE A 586 22.30 10.78 42.30
C ILE A 586 22.44 12.31 42.57
N GLY A 587 21.58 13.16 41.99
CA GLY A 587 21.76 14.63 41.98
C GLY A 587 21.07 15.44 43.09
N SER A 588 20.27 14.85 43.97
CA SER A 588 19.64 15.56 45.09
C SER A 588 19.77 14.67 46.32
N GLY A 589 20.46 15.12 47.37
CA GLY A 589 20.78 14.37 48.59
C GLY A 589 19.58 13.95 49.46
N ILE A 590 18.49 13.48 48.83
CA ILE A 590 17.29 12.94 49.43
C ILE A 590 17.14 11.50 48.91
N THR A 591 17.25 10.54 49.82
CA THR A 591 16.99 9.11 49.61
C THR A 591 15.49 8.86 49.47
N ASN A 592 14.90 9.23 48.34
CA ASN A 592 13.53 8.83 48.05
C ASN A 592 13.51 7.41 47.48
N ASN A 593 12.58 6.60 47.96
CA ASN A 593 12.34 5.23 47.52
C ASN A 593 12.23 5.16 45.99
N THR A 594 13.14 4.39 45.39
CA THR A 594 13.20 4.17 43.95
C THR A 594 12.28 3.06 43.48
N SER A 595 11.47 2.51 44.37
CA SER A 595 10.65 1.33 44.12
C SER A 595 9.19 1.61 44.43
N GLU A 596 8.29 1.10 43.60
CA GLU A 596 6.85 1.21 43.77
C GLU A 596 6.26 -0.19 43.90
N TYR A 597 5.50 -0.43 44.97
CA TYR A 597 5.01 -1.77 45.34
C TYR A 597 3.50 -1.86 45.14
N TYR A 598 3.06 -2.98 44.54
CA TYR A 598 1.66 -3.25 44.25
C TYR A 598 1.30 -4.64 44.73
N LYS A 599 0.24 -4.76 45.54
CA LYS A 599 -0.27 -6.05 46.02
C LYS A 599 -1.47 -6.51 45.21
N LEU A 600 -1.58 -7.82 44.99
CA LEU A 600 -2.77 -8.44 44.40
C LEU A 600 -3.95 -8.30 45.36
N THR A 601 -5.08 -7.83 44.85
CA THR A 601 -6.30 -7.60 45.67
C THR A 601 -7.43 -8.57 45.36
N SER A 602 -7.39 -9.20 44.19
CA SER A 602 -8.35 -10.22 43.79
C SER A 602 -7.63 -11.33 43.02
N LYS A 603 -7.78 -12.56 43.51
CA LYS A 603 -7.39 -13.77 42.77
C LYS A 603 -8.41 -14.16 41.69
N LYS A 604 -9.65 -13.63 41.79
CA LYS A 604 -10.70 -13.86 40.79
C LYS A 604 -10.49 -12.95 39.59
N TRP A 605 -10.75 -13.49 38.40
CA TRP A 605 -10.66 -12.75 37.15
C TRP A 605 -11.73 -11.66 37.04
N PRO A 606 -11.39 -10.43 36.58
CA PRO A 606 -10.05 -9.95 36.25
C PRO A 606 -9.18 -9.68 37.49
N MET A 607 -7.89 -10.01 37.40
CA MET A 607 -6.93 -9.71 38.48
C MET A 607 -6.67 -8.21 38.55
N ASN A 608 -6.55 -7.70 39.77
CA ASN A 608 -6.24 -6.29 40.02
C ASN A 608 -5.18 -6.17 41.12
N TRP A 609 -4.32 -5.16 40.98
CA TRP A 609 -3.34 -4.81 41.98
C TRP A 609 -3.59 -3.40 42.48
N THR A 610 -3.28 -3.16 43.74
CA THR A 610 -3.36 -1.81 44.33
C THR A 610 -2.02 -1.45 44.90
N LYS A 611 -1.67 -0.17 44.77
CA LYS A 611 -0.45 0.39 45.35
C LYS A 611 -0.41 0.21 46.87
N ILE A 612 0.74 -0.22 47.38
CA ILE A 612 1.04 -0.23 48.81
C ILE A 612 1.51 1.18 49.19
N GLN A 613 0.89 1.78 50.21
CA GLN A 613 1.25 3.14 50.66
C GLN A 613 2.65 3.17 51.27
N ASP A 614 3.40 4.26 51.06
CA ASP A 614 4.83 4.39 51.43
C ASP A 614 5.11 4.12 52.92
N ASN A 615 4.20 4.52 53.82
CA ASN A 615 4.30 4.25 55.26
C ASN A 615 4.20 2.75 55.64
N ASN A 616 3.67 1.91 54.75
CA ASN A 616 3.59 0.47 54.93
C ASN A 616 4.75 -0.28 54.26
N ILE A 617 5.72 0.46 53.69
CA ILE A 617 6.92 -0.06 53.03
C ILE A 617 8.15 0.06 53.97
N GLU A 618 8.08 0.90 55.01
CA GLU A 618 9.11 1.01 56.05
C GLU A 618 9.38 -0.38 56.67
N GLY A 619 10.53 -0.97 56.33
CA GLY A 619 10.93 -2.33 56.74
C GLY A 619 11.11 -3.33 55.58
N ILE A 620 10.53 -3.06 54.40
CA ILE A 620 10.76 -3.86 53.17
C ILE A 620 12.06 -3.44 52.47
N GLU A 621 12.43 -2.16 52.54
CA GLU A 621 13.54 -1.57 51.76
C GLU A 621 14.93 -1.68 52.41
N ASN A 622 14.99 -1.97 53.72
CA ASN A 622 16.23 -2.10 54.48
C ASN A 622 16.80 -3.55 54.50
N ILE A 623 16.32 -4.42 53.61
CA ILE A 623 16.66 -5.85 53.63
C ILE A 623 17.84 -6.12 52.69
N SER A 624 18.99 -6.48 53.28
CA SER A 624 20.11 -7.09 52.57
C SER A 624 19.71 -8.49 52.09
N TYR A 625 19.91 -8.78 50.80
CA TYR A 625 19.55 -10.06 50.14
C TYR A 625 20.24 -11.31 50.73
N ASN A 626 21.17 -11.14 51.68
CA ASN A 626 22.01 -12.22 52.22
C ASN A 626 21.64 -12.69 53.63
N ASP A 627 20.68 -12.06 54.33
CA ASP A 627 20.27 -12.52 55.64
C ASP A 627 19.10 -13.51 55.55
N SER A 628 19.28 -14.65 56.22
CA SER A 628 18.46 -15.86 56.18
C SER A 628 17.02 -15.72 56.69
N GLU A 629 16.55 -14.51 57.00
CA GLU A 629 15.16 -14.21 57.31
C GLU A 629 14.75 -12.84 56.76
N SER A 630 14.28 -12.85 55.52
CA SER A 630 13.49 -11.80 54.87
C SER A 630 12.12 -11.61 55.57
N SER A 631 12.11 -11.37 56.89
CA SER A 631 10.92 -11.57 57.71
C SER A 631 9.80 -10.55 57.42
N ALA A 632 10.11 -9.30 57.12
CA ALA A 632 9.09 -8.28 56.85
C ALA A 632 8.41 -8.46 55.49
N LEU A 633 9.18 -8.67 54.42
CA LEU A 633 8.64 -8.92 53.09
C LEU A 633 7.90 -10.27 53.03
N THR A 634 8.45 -11.32 53.64
CA THR A 634 7.79 -12.64 53.74
C THR A 634 6.48 -12.53 54.52
N LYS A 635 6.46 -11.83 55.67
CA LYS A 635 5.22 -11.55 56.42
C LYS A 635 4.19 -10.81 55.56
N LYS A 636 4.63 -9.85 54.74
CA LYS A 636 3.73 -9.12 53.84
C LYS A 636 3.14 -10.01 52.76
N LEU A 637 3.94 -10.91 52.19
CA LEU A 637 3.45 -11.90 51.22
C LEU A 637 2.47 -12.88 51.89
N ASP A 638 2.75 -13.32 53.12
CA ASP A 638 1.85 -14.18 53.91
C ASP A 638 0.52 -13.47 54.25
N GLU A 639 0.57 -12.17 54.55
CA GLU A 639 -0.62 -11.33 54.74
C GLU A 639 -1.46 -11.30 53.46
N ILE A 640 -0.84 -11.08 52.29
CA ILE A 640 -1.55 -11.08 51.01
C ILE A 640 -2.22 -12.45 50.75
N LEU A 641 -1.52 -13.56 51.04
CA LEU A 641 -2.10 -14.90 50.92
C LEU A 641 -3.32 -15.11 51.82
N LYS A 642 -3.25 -14.63 53.07
CA LYS A 642 -4.36 -14.68 54.02
C LYS A 642 -5.53 -13.81 53.57
N GLU A 643 -5.27 -12.59 53.12
CA GLU A 643 -6.28 -11.66 52.59
C GLU A 643 -7.02 -12.27 51.37
N LEU A 644 -6.30 -12.98 50.52
CA LEU A 644 -6.86 -13.63 49.33
C LEU A 644 -7.47 -15.01 49.60
N ASP A 645 -7.42 -15.51 50.84
CA ASP A 645 -7.83 -16.86 51.25
C ASP A 645 -7.21 -17.95 50.34
N ILE A 646 -5.90 -17.85 50.08
CA ILE A 646 -5.17 -18.82 49.25
C ILE A 646 -4.48 -19.83 50.17
N ASN A 647 -4.81 -21.11 50.01
CA ASN A 647 -4.19 -22.18 50.80
C ASN A 647 -3.56 -23.23 49.89
N TYR A 648 -2.25 -23.13 49.68
CA TYR A 648 -1.49 -24.07 48.85
C TYR A 648 -1.37 -25.49 49.44
N ASN A 649 -1.88 -25.74 50.66
CA ASN A 649 -1.97 -27.08 51.24
C ASN A 649 -3.27 -27.82 50.87
N LYS A 650 -4.25 -27.15 50.22
CA LYS A 650 -5.50 -27.77 49.73
C LYS A 650 -5.42 -27.99 48.21
N LYS A 651 -5.40 -29.27 47.79
CA LYS A 651 -5.38 -29.69 46.37
C LYS A 651 -6.48 -29.08 45.48
N SER A 652 -7.57 -28.56 46.05
CA SER A 652 -8.72 -28.01 45.30
C SER A 652 -8.44 -26.65 44.64
N ASP A 653 -7.52 -25.85 45.18
CA ASP A 653 -7.25 -24.50 44.66
C ASP A 653 -6.34 -24.52 43.42
N PHE A 654 -5.67 -25.65 43.16
CA PHE A 654 -4.80 -25.90 42.00
C PHE A 654 -5.56 -26.04 40.67
N TYR A 655 -6.83 -26.46 40.71
CA TYR A 655 -7.60 -26.81 39.52
C TYR A 655 -8.54 -25.72 38.98
N ILE A 656 -8.66 -24.58 39.68
CA ILE A 656 -9.56 -23.50 39.27
C ILE A 656 -8.97 -22.67 38.11
N TYR A 657 -7.65 -22.65 37.94
CA TYR A 657 -6.99 -21.72 36.99
C TYR A 657 -6.70 -22.29 35.60
N SER A 658 -6.77 -23.61 35.38
CA SER A 658 -6.48 -24.21 34.06
C SER A 658 -7.68 -24.36 33.13
N ARG A 659 -8.93 -24.24 33.63
CA ARG A 659 -10.13 -24.58 32.86
C ARG A 659 -10.78 -23.42 32.11
N ASP A 660 -10.71 -22.19 32.62
CA ASP A 660 -11.46 -21.06 32.05
C ASP A 660 -10.80 -20.33 30.86
N VAL A 661 -9.54 -20.62 30.53
CA VAL A 661 -8.86 -20.02 29.36
C VAL A 661 -9.40 -20.58 28.04
N THR A 662 -10.04 -21.76 28.06
CA THR A 662 -10.55 -22.44 26.85
C THR A 662 -11.90 -21.91 26.33
N LYS A 663 -12.54 -20.95 27.02
CA LYS A 663 -13.86 -20.42 26.66
C LYS A 663 -13.84 -19.15 25.79
N TYR A 664 -12.66 -18.64 25.45
CA TYR A 664 -12.51 -17.48 24.57
C TYR A 664 -11.74 -17.90 23.30
N PRO A 665 -12.36 -17.85 22.10
CA PRO A 665 -11.67 -18.22 20.87
C PRO A 665 -10.63 -17.14 20.54
N GLY A 666 -9.35 -17.47 20.70
CA GLY A 666 -8.24 -16.56 20.35
C GLY A 666 -6.87 -16.91 20.93
N ILE A 667 -6.76 -17.87 21.86
CA ILE A 667 -5.47 -18.26 22.45
C ILE A 667 -5.28 -19.78 22.25
N PRO A 668 -4.23 -20.25 21.54
CA PRO A 668 -3.86 -21.66 21.57
C PRO A 668 -3.34 -21.99 22.98
N PRO A 669 -3.72 -23.15 23.56
CA PRO A 669 -3.18 -23.57 24.85
C PRO A 669 -1.67 -23.74 24.75
N SER A 670 -0.96 -23.32 25.79
CA SER A 670 0.48 -23.54 25.94
C SER A 670 0.76 -25.03 26.13
N GLY A 671 0.99 -25.73 25.02
CA GLY A 671 1.38 -27.13 24.99
C GLY A 671 1.47 -27.61 23.55
N ASN A 672 2.70 -27.86 23.11
CA ASN A 672 3.14 -28.40 21.81
C ASN A 672 3.19 -27.41 20.63
N LEU A 673 4.34 -26.75 20.51
CA LEU A 673 4.92 -26.40 19.22
C LEU A 673 6.34 -26.96 19.23
N ASN A 674 6.54 -28.09 18.56
CA ASN A 674 7.85 -28.46 18.05
C ASN A 674 8.05 -27.76 16.71
N ASP A 675 9.28 -27.30 16.53
CA ASP A 675 9.80 -26.48 15.45
C ASP A 675 9.79 -27.13 14.05
N ASP A 676 10.05 -26.25 13.09
CA ASP A 676 10.60 -26.45 11.75
C ASP A 676 9.69 -27.02 10.64
N SER A 677 9.17 -26.10 9.83
CA SER A 677 9.57 -26.08 8.42
C SER A 677 9.11 -24.80 7.72
N SER A 678 10.09 -24.12 7.13
CA SER A 678 9.91 -23.25 5.98
C SER A 678 9.10 -23.97 4.90
N SER A 679 7.91 -23.46 4.59
CA SER A 679 7.20 -23.71 3.34
C SER A 679 6.22 -22.57 3.11
N GLY A 680 6.50 -21.77 2.07
CA GLY A 680 5.57 -20.78 1.58
C GLY A 680 4.29 -21.47 1.09
N ALA A 681 3.15 -20.97 1.53
CA ALA A 681 1.86 -21.31 0.97
C ALA A 681 1.29 -20.07 0.29
N VAL A 682 1.20 -20.17 -1.04
CA VAL A 682 0.43 -19.31 -1.93
C VAL A 682 -1.04 -19.44 -1.53
N ALA A 683 -1.64 -18.39 -0.98
CA ALA A 683 -3.07 -18.31 -0.79
C ALA A 683 -3.71 -17.80 -2.09
N GLY A 684 -3.97 -18.74 -3.01
CA GLY A 684 -4.92 -18.57 -4.10
C GLY A 684 -6.34 -18.80 -3.59
N THR A 685 -7.24 -17.94 -4.04
CA THR A 685 -8.69 -17.90 -3.87
C THR A 685 -9.42 -19.24 -3.97
N ILE A 686 -10.31 -19.54 -3.00
CA ILE A 686 -11.65 -20.08 -3.27
C ILE A 686 -12.66 -19.31 -2.40
N THR A 687 -13.47 -18.51 -3.08
CA THR A 687 -14.64 -17.81 -2.54
C THR A 687 -15.83 -18.74 -2.31
N THR A 688 -16.80 -18.24 -1.54
CA THR A 688 -18.21 -18.66 -1.37
C THR A 688 -18.54 -19.85 -0.43
N LEU A 689 -18.77 -19.54 0.85
CA LEU A 689 -20.02 -19.85 1.58
C LEU A 689 -19.96 -19.26 3.00
N SER A 690 -20.11 -17.94 3.09
CA SER A 690 -20.52 -17.28 4.34
C SER A 690 -22.05 -17.17 4.34
N LEU A 691 -22.71 -18.17 4.92
CA LEU A 691 -24.13 -18.10 5.26
C LEU A 691 -24.34 -18.69 6.66
N ALA A 692 -24.69 -17.78 7.58
CA ALA A 692 -25.47 -17.98 8.81
C ALA A 692 -24.93 -18.92 9.91
N GLY A 693 -24.56 -18.29 11.03
CA GLY A 693 -24.97 -18.75 12.36
C GLY A 693 -24.14 -19.85 13.01
N ALA A 694 -23.90 -19.70 14.30
CA ALA A 694 -23.17 -20.61 15.17
C ALA A 694 -23.86 -22.00 15.31
N GLY A 695 -23.76 -22.83 14.26
CA GLY A 695 -24.30 -24.20 14.22
C GLY A 695 -23.59 -25.15 13.25
N GLY A 696 -22.83 -24.65 12.25
CA GLY A 696 -22.22 -25.49 11.21
C GLY A 696 -21.02 -26.34 11.68
N GLY A 697 -20.25 -25.87 12.66
CA GLY A 697 -19.04 -26.58 13.13
C GLY A 697 -19.32 -27.92 13.82
N PHE A 698 -20.50 -28.09 14.42
CA PHE A 698 -20.86 -29.30 15.15
C PHE A 698 -21.28 -30.46 14.22
N LEU A 699 -21.87 -30.14 13.05
CA LEU A 699 -22.29 -31.17 12.09
C LEU A 699 -21.10 -31.72 11.27
N PHE A 700 -20.09 -30.90 10.98
CA PHE A 700 -18.89 -31.34 10.25
C PHE A 700 -18.06 -32.35 11.06
N TYR A 701 -17.99 -32.17 12.39
CA TYR A 701 -17.28 -33.10 13.28
C TYR A 701 -18.01 -34.44 13.47
N LYS A 702 -19.35 -34.46 13.36
CA LYS A 702 -20.16 -35.66 13.61
C LYS A 702 -20.39 -36.54 12.36
N TYR A 703 -20.22 -35.99 11.16
CA TYR A 703 -20.53 -36.68 9.89
C TYR A 703 -19.38 -36.70 8.86
N GLN A 704 -18.13 -36.66 9.34
CA GLN A 704 -16.92 -36.65 8.50
C GLN A 704 -16.89 -37.80 7.47
N ALA A 705 -17.44 -38.97 7.80
CA ALA A 705 -17.50 -40.12 6.90
C ALA A 705 -18.45 -39.93 5.70
N ILE A 706 -19.55 -39.19 5.86
CA ILE A 706 -20.54 -38.97 4.80
C ILE A 706 -20.05 -37.88 3.83
N VAL A 707 -19.41 -36.84 4.34
CA VAL A 707 -18.85 -35.75 3.52
C VAL A 707 -17.65 -36.23 2.69
N MET A 708 -16.77 -37.07 3.27
CA MET A 708 -15.65 -37.65 2.53
C MET A 708 -16.12 -38.67 1.47
N SER A 709 -17.25 -39.34 1.68
CA SER A 709 -17.89 -40.20 0.67
C SER A 709 -18.42 -39.39 -0.52
N PHE A 710 -18.95 -38.19 -0.28
CA PHE A 710 -19.47 -37.32 -1.33
C PHE A 710 -18.34 -36.70 -2.17
N ILE A 711 -17.22 -36.33 -1.53
CA ILE A 711 -16.04 -35.78 -2.23
C ILE A 711 -15.33 -36.85 -3.06
N ARG A 712 -15.26 -38.11 -2.59
CA ARG A 712 -14.72 -39.23 -3.38
C ARG A 712 -15.56 -39.57 -4.62
N SER A 713 -16.86 -39.30 -4.60
CA SER A 713 -17.76 -39.48 -5.74
C SER A 713 -17.64 -38.36 -6.80
N LEU A 714 -17.03 -37.23 -6.47
CA LEU A 714 -16.88 -36.07 -7.36
C LEU A 714 -15.54 -36.07 -8.12
N PHE A 715 -14.64 -36.99 -7.76
CA PHE A 715 -13.31 -37.13 -8.37
C PHE A 715 -13.04 -38.54 -8.93
N HIS A 716 -14.10 -39.28 -9.28
CA HIS A 716 -14.03 -40.50 -10.07
C HIS A 716 -15.00 -40.49 -11.23
#